data_AF-A0AAW9KTF8-F1
#
_entry.id   AF-A0AAW9KTF8-F1
#
_cell.length_a   1.000
_cell.length_b   1.000
_cell.length_c   1.000
_cell.angle_alpha   90.00
_cell.angle_beta   90.00
_cell.angle_gamma   90.00
#
_symmetry.space_group_name_H-M   'P 1'
#
loop_
_entity.id
_entity.type
_entity.pdbx_description
1 polymer ?
#
loop_
_entity_poly.entity_id
_entity_poly.type
_entity_poly.pdbx_seq_one_letter_code
_entity_poly.pdbx_strand_id
1 'polypeptide(L)'
;MDSASSQPTSPSPSEAEETAGTDTEVSPAPFDHDDAALSDHPRLLACMRALLAGSVIALIVAVALFFAWSSGIKGVGRVAITQSWKRCALLLVLWLVGASVWPTPYYRTTGANRIRTGVITALKLLPVAGVAAGTAYACLPVLQLWRETASAFGVRLGELLAFAMGIAAFGLIAMAHIGLWAARSVVLPSEEPHGDEPSPEALDLWFSRLRGVGLRQLWSHAVQIHPFRRLSTAAIALLPAIALVAGFGIPYRMVKSTHPDAPTITRTTAPAVDTAQLPAYPTSFGAQKTWVKDVDDFLDIAGGAAGPILLTKDTITGLDPADGSARWQYRRAGAMFVTWSPKIDPVASGDLGLITSPNGRYVAVIAADPIIYSSMSPEWRELDGAYPIRTLVFDAVTGKIVVEHPRKAGDHGDTFQLSDSALLDGTVAYSLTDGSRMWDLKDFKLDDTFLPPIATEYAGTAGHSSFILGYDSGRDSLGVISQASPSQPRKVNGTLHEQERSDIVTARGWIGVYDDRAPQGHIDEEAKARRAHAISLDALSEAPEADARTFDLGTTLGINVPASLSTGTISVFPATTPDGQPTKLSNLEGSSTWKGSSSVGTVFSPATTTVAPLDQSPHYVTAVGITTTSLENGAPVTKTTEGNTAVITTGDGHITIKTGDSRIIPLTEVEPGSTYYPPRSGEYNSAMEDIAVSCDDSRHISSLSTPGSTLAIINNTPALPTASQSFRIYGFPG
;
A
#
# COMPACT_ATOMS: atom_id res chain seq x y z
N MET A 1 13.36 -58.25 57.57
CA MET A 1 14.78 -58.61 57.44
C MET A 1 15.54 -57.30 57.41
N ASP A 2 15.62 -56.64 58.56
CA ASP A 2 16.64 -56.79 59.61
C ASP A 2 17.69 -55.69 59.41
N SER A 3 17.63 -54.64 60.23
CA SER A 3 18.27 -54.53 61.56
C SER A 3 19.67 -53.94 61.42
N ALA A 4 19.85 -52.70 61.90
CA ALA A 4 20.75 -52.35 63.01
C ALA A 4 22.24 -52.24 62.57
N SER A 5 23.15 -51.46 63.15
CA SER A 5 23.23 -50.49 64.24
C SER A 5 24.71 -50.06 64.28
N SER A 6 25.04 -48.80 64.61
CA SER A 6 26.21 -48.49 65.46
C SER A 6 26.15 -47.06 65.99
N GLN A 7 25.71 -46.95 67.24
CA GLN A 7 26.13 -45.97 68.27
C GLN A 7 27.40 -46.56 68.96
N PRO A 8 27.96 -46.07 70.11
CA PRO A 8 27.81 -44.80 70.86
C PRO A 8 29.16 -44.25 71.42
N THR A 9 29.15 -43.18 72.23
CA THR A 9 29.58 -43.18 73.65
C THR A 9 29.68 -41.74 74.21
N SER A 10 29.03 -41.58 75.37
CA SER A 10 28.80 -40.46 76.32
C SER A 10 30.08 -40.01 77.09
N PRO A 11 30.07 -39.39 78.31
CA PRO A 11 29.03 -38.79 79.18
C PRO A 11 29.45 -37.38 79.73
N SER A 12 28.66 -36.58 80.48
CA SER A 12 28.31 -36.79 81.91
C SER A 12 27.44 -35.64 82.49
N PRO A 13 26.87 -35.83 83.71
CA PRO A 13 25.64 -35.17 84.21
C PRO A 13 25.81 -34.38 85.54
N SER A 14 24.72 -33.77 86.01
CA SER A 14 24.39 -33.40 87.41
C SER A 14 22.95 -32.86 87.41
N GLU A 15 21.94 -33.59 87.93
CA GLU A 15 21.41 -33.58 89.32
C GLU A 15 21.00 -32.19 89.83
N ALA A 16 19.95 -31.93 90.62
CA ALA A 16 18.66 -32.51 91.03
C ALA A 16 18.04 -31.50 92.05
N GLU A 17 16.76 -31.67 92.43
CA GLU A 17 15.91 -30.97 93.44
C GLU A 17 14.79 -30.12 92.81
N GLU A 18 13.51 -30.53 92.77
CA GLU A 18 12.54 -31.02 93.78
C GLU A 18 11.99 -29.93 94.72
N THR A 19 10.70 -29.58 94.53
CA THR A 19 9.58 -29.48 95.52
C THR A 19 8.45 -28.59 94.95
N ALA A 20 7.27 -29.16 94.63
CA ALA A 20 6.03 -29.21 95.44
C ALA A 20 5.31 -27.84 95.55
N GLY A 21 4.01 -27.65 95.27
CA GLY A 21 2.91 -28.54 94.93
C GLY A 21 1.58 -27.74 94.97
N THR A 22 0.46 -28.48 94.82
CA THR A 22 -0.96 -28.11 95.03
C THR A 22 -1.68 -27.32 93.93
N ASP A 23 -2.95 -27.57 93.59
CA ASP A 23 -3.82 -28.76 93.54
C ASP A 23 -5.18 -28.29 92.97
N THR A 24 -5.92 -29.24 92.37
CA THR A 24 -7.40 -29.25 92.21
C THR A 24 -8.06 -28.52 91.02
N GLU A 25 -8.16 -29.29 89.92
CA GLU A 25 -9.40 -29.89 89.35
C GLU A 25 -10.59 -29.02 88.92
N VAL A 26 -10.99 -29.15 87.64
CA VAL A 26 -12.32 -29.60 87.13
C VAL A 26 -12.41 -29.32 85.61
N SER A 27 -12.72 -30.37 84.83
CA SER A 27 -13.00 -30.38 83.37
C SER A 27 -14.52 -30.18 83.11
N PRO A 28 -15.11 -30.11 81.89
CA PRO A 28 -14.60 -29.93 80.51
C PRO A 28 -15.42 -28.89 79.65
N ALA A 29 -15.09 -28.80 78.33
CA ALA A 29 -15.89 -28.31 77.17
C ALA A 29 -15.55 -26.90 76.59
N PRO A 30 -15.94 -26.57 75.34
CA PRO A 30 -16.04 -27.33 74.08
C PRO A 30 -15.24 -26.69 72.93
N PHE A 31 -15.12 -27.39 71.79
CA PHE A 31 -14.58 -26.85 70.53
C PHE A 31 -15.41 -25.65 70.03
N ASP A 32 -14.76 -24.51 69.79
CA ASP A 32 -15.29 -23.43 68.96
C ASP A 32 -14.33 -23.20 67.78
N HIS A 33 -14.79 -23.47 66.57
CA HIS A 33 -13.98 -23.43 65.33
C HIS A 33 -14.55 -22.48 64.28
N ASP A 34 -15.47 -21.56 64.66
CA ASP A 34 -16.16 -20.69 63.70
C ASP A 34 -15.73 -19.21 63.73
N ASP A 35 -14.80 -18.80 64.60
CA ASP A 35 -14.36 -17.39 64.70
C ASP A 35 -13.27 -16.96 63.71
N ALA A 36 -12.67 -17.89 62.95
CA ALA A 36 -11.59 -17.56 62.03
C ALA A 36 -12.08 -16.81 60.76
N ALA A 37 -13.33 -17.04 60.32
CA ALA A 37 -13.84 -16.50 59.05
C ALA A 37 -14.30 -15.03 59.11
N LEU A 38 -14.61 -14.50 60.30
CA LEU A 38 -15.06 -13.11 60.50
C LEU A 38 -13.91 -12.10 60.61
N SER A 39 -12.65 -12.56 60.69
CA SER A 39 -11.46 -11.71 60.90
C SER A 39 -10.88 -11.08 59.61
N ASP A 40 -11.31 -11.52 58.42
CA ASP A 40 -10.72 -11.12 57.13
C ASP A 40 -11.49 -10.01 56.37
N HIS A 41 -12.69 -9.62 56.82
CA HIS A 41 -13.50 -8.57 56.19
C HIS A 41 -12.85 -7.17 56.11
N PRO A 42 -12.16 -6.64 57.15
CA PRO A 42 -11.48 -5.35 57.05
C PRO A 42 -10.24 -5.41 56.16
N ARG A 43 -9.66 -6.60 55.93
CA ARG A 43 -8.52 -6.80 55.03
C ARG A 43 -8.95 -6.73 53.56
N LEU A 44 -10.10 -7.33 53.21
CA LEU A 44 -10.66 -7.26 51.85
C LEU A 44 -10.95 -5.80 51.42
N LEU A 45 -11.59 -5.01 52.29
CA LEU A 45 -11.90 -3.60 51.99
C LEU A 45 -10.62 -2.75 51.83
N ALA A 46 -9.61 -2.99 52.67
CA ALA A 46 -8.31 -2.33 52.57
C ALA A 46 -7.56 -2.71 51.28
N CYS A 47 -7.56 -3.99 50.90
CA CYS A 47 -6.98 -4.47 49.64
C CYS A 47 -7.68 -3.87 48.42
N MET A 48 -9.01 -3.77 48.39
CA MET A 48 -9.74 -3.19 47.26
C MET A 48 -9.50 -1.69 47.12
N ARG A 49 -9.37 -0.95 48.23
CA ARG A 49 -8.97 0.47 48.21
C ARG A 49 -7.52 0.65 47.73
N ALA A 50 -6.62 -0.23 48.15
CA ALA A 50 -5.24 -0.23 47.69
C ALA A 50 -5.14 -0.54 46.18
N LEU A 51 -5.89 -1.53 45.70
CA LEU A 51 -5.99 -1.86 44.27
C LEU A 51 -6.56 -0.71 43.44
N LEU A 52 -7.60 -0.02 43.94
CA LEU A 52 -8.17 1.14 43.26
C LEU A 52 -7.16 2.29 43.17
N ALA A 53 -6.49 2.63 44.28
CA ALA A 53 -5.43 3.65 44.28
C ALA A 53 -4.27 3.28 43.34
N GLY A 54 -3.85 2.02 43.36
CA GLY A 54 -2.82 1.48 42.47
C GLY A 54 -3.18 1.54 41.00
N SER A 55 -4.44 1.27 40.66
CA SER A 55 -4.92 1.29 39.28
C SER A 55 -5.06 2.73 38.75
N VAL A 56 -5.42 3.69 39.60
CA VAL A 56 -5.39 5.13 39.27
C VAL A 56 -3.96 5.61 39.01
N ILE A 57 -3.00 5.19 39.84
CA ILE A 57 -1.59 5.49 39.61
C ILE A 57 -1.12 4.88 38.28
N ALA A 58 -1.50 3.63 38.00
CA ALA A 58 -1.17 2.97 36.73
C ALA A 58 -1.75 3.70 35.51
N LEU A 59 -2.96 4.26 35.61
CA LEU A 59 -3.58 5.07 34.56
C LEU A 59 -2.78 6.37 34.31
N ILE A 60 -2.36 7.07 35.38
CA ILE A 60 -1.54 8.28 35.28
C ILE A 60 -0.19 7.96 34.62
N VAL A 61 0.44 6.85 35.02
CA VAL A 61 1.69 6.37 34.41
C VAL A 61 1.47 6.02 32.94
N ALA A 62 0.37 5.38 32.58
CA ALA A 62 0.05 5.06 31.19
C ALA A 62 -0.08 6.35 30.33
N VAL A 63 -0.71 7.40 30.85
CA VAL A 63 -0.79 8.70 30.17
C VAL A 63 0.59 9.34 30.03
N ALA A 64 1.42 9.31 31.08
CA ALA A 64 2.79 9.82 30.99
C ALA A 64 3.64 9.03 29.98
N LEU A 65 3.52 7.70 29.96
CA LEU A 65 4.18 6.82 29.01
C LEU A 65 3.66 7.00 27.58
N PHE A 66 2.39 7.37 27.40
CA PHE A 66 1.84 7.68 26.08
C PHE A 66 2.61 8.84 25.42
N PHE A 67 2.93 9.89 26.17
CA PHE A 67 3.74 11.00 25.66
C PHE A 67 5.25 10.67 25.66
N ALA A 68 5.75 9.97 26.67
CA ALA A 68 7.18 9.66 26.79
C ALA A 68 7.65 8.57 25.82
N TRP A 69 6.78 7.63 25.45
CA TRP A 69 7.01 6.65 24.38
C TRP A 69 6.50 7.15 23.03
N SER A 70 6.38 8.48 22.87
CA SER A 70 5.98 9.04 21.60
C SER A 70 6.99 8.68 20.51
N SER A 71 6.44 8.20 19.42
CA SER A 71 7.17 7.85 18.20
C SER A 71 7.45 9.07 17.32
N GLY A 72 6.94 10.26 17.68
CA GLY A 72 7.00 11.45 16.83
C GLY A 72 5.98 11.46 15.69
N ILE A 73 5.23 10.37 15.53
CA ILE A 73 4.20 10.17 14.51
C ILE A 73 2.92 10.92 14.89
N LYS A 74 2.49 11.86 14.05
CA LYS A 74 1.23 12.60 14.26
C LYS A 74 0.01 11.76 13.84
N GLY A 75 -0.93 11.55 14.76
CA GLY A 75 -2.23 10.91 14.48
C GLY A 75 -2.42 9.48 15.02
N VAL A 76 -1.38 8.85 15.60
CA VAL A 76 -1.47 7.50 16.21
C VAL A 76 -2.58 7.43 17.27
N GLY A 77 -2.67 8.45 18.14
CA GLY A 77 -3.72 8.53 19.15
C GLY A 77 -5.13 8.58 18.56
N ARG A 78 -5.33 9.26 17.42
CA ARG A 78 -6.63 9.35 16.73
C ARG A 78 -7.07 7.98 16.21
N VAL A 79 -6.15 7.23 15.59
CA VAL A 79 -6.42 5.86 15.10
C VAL A 79 -6.77 4.92 16.26
N ALA A 80 -5.99 4.98 17.35
CA ALA A 80 -6.23 4.17 18.55
C ALA A 80 -7.61 4.44 19.17
N ILE A 81 -8.03 5.72 19.21
CA ILE A 81 -9.35 6.13 19.67
C ILE A 81 -10.44 5.61 18.72
N THR A 82 -10.32 5.83 17.40
CA THR A 82 -11.33 5.42 16.42
C THR A 82 -11.57 3.91 16.45
N GLN A 83 -10.51 3.11 16.55
CA GLN A 83 -10.58 1.66 16.54
C GLN A 83 -11.16 1.08 17.84
N SER A 84 -10.95 1.77 18.97
CA SER A 84 -11.32 1.28 20.31
C SER A 84 -12.54 1.97 20.92
N TRP A 85 -12.99 3.12 20.43
CA TRP A 85 -14.06 3.92 21.04
C TRP A 85 -15.34 3.13 21.28
N LYS A 86 -15.81 2.37 20.29
CA LYS A 86 -17.02 1.53 20.44
C LYS A 86 -16.86 0.46 21.54
N ARG A 87 -15.65 -0.07 21.72
CA ARG A 87 -15.33 -1.13 22.69
C ARG A 87 -15.11 -0.54 24.09
N CYS A 88 -14.47 0.63 24.18
CA CYS A 88 -14.34 1.41 25.41
C CYS A 88 -15.70 1.94 25.92
N ALA A 89 -16.61 2.30 25.00
CA ALA A 89 -17.98 2.67 25.36
C ALA A 89 -18.74 1.49 26.01
N LEU A 90 -18.59 0.27 25.46
CA LEU A 90 -19.18 -0.94 26.04
C LEU A 90 -18.61 -1.23 27.44
N LEU A 91 -17.31 -1.01 27.65
CA LEU A 91 -16.67 -1.09 28.97
C LEU A 91 -17.26 -0.09 29.98
N LEU A 92 -17.47 1.15 29.57
CA LEU A 92 -18.12 2.17 30.40
C LEU A 92 -19.54 1.78 30.77
N VAL A 93 -20.32 1.26 29.82
CA VAL A 93 -21.68 0.77 30.07
C VAL A 93 -21.68 -0.39 31.07
N LEU A 94 -20.80 -1.39 30.89
CA LEU A 94 -20.67 -2.51 31.83
C LEU A 94 -20.28 -2.04 33.23
N TRP A 95 -19.40 -1.04 33.35
CA TRP A 95 -19.04 -0.45 34.62
C TRP A 95 -20.21 0.27 35.28
N LEU A 96 -20.96 1.09 34.54
CA LEU A 96 -22.14 1.80 35.06
C LEU A 96 -23.24 0.82 35.48
N VAL A 97 -23.52 -0.21 34.68
CA VAL A 97 -24.49 -1.27 35.02
C VAL A 97 -24.03 -2.02 36.27
N GLY A 98 -22.76 -2.42 36.33
CA GLY A 98 -22.19 -3.08 37.52
C GLY A 98 -22.25 -2.21 38.78
N ALA A 99 -22.06 -0.90 38.65
CA ALA A 99 -22.20 0.04 39.76
C ALA A 99 -23.66 0.29 40.17
N SER A 100 -24.60 0.25 39.22
CA SER A 100 -26.02 0.57 39.43
C SER A 100 -26.85 -0.62 39.94
N VAL A 101 -26.42 -1.86 39.67
CA VAL A 101 -27.12 -3.07 40.11
C VAL A 101 -26.87 -3.39 41.60
N TRP A 102 -25.89 -2.73 42.25
CA TRP A 102 -25.47 -3.02 43.63
C TRP A 102 -26.01 -2.21 44.83
N PRO A 103 -26.89 -1.19 44.71
CA PRO A 103 -27.34 -0.45 45.88
C PRO A 103 -28.32 -1.20 46.78
N THR A 104 -28.76 -2.43 46.49
CA THR A 104 -29.76 -3.11 47.31
C THR A 104 -29.12 -3.87 48.48
N PRO A 105 -29.29 -3.41 49.74
CA PRO A 105 -28.85 -4.16 50.90
C PRO A 105 -29.62 -5.48 50.98
N TYR A 106 -28.91 -6.58 51.22
CA TYR A 106 -29.53 -7.89 51.38
C TYR A 106 -29.85 -8.13 52.85
N TYR A 107 -31.14 -8.28 53.16
CA TYR A 107 -31.58 -8.75 54.48
C TYR A 107 -31.09 -10.17 54.69
N ARG A 108 -30.20 -10.34 55.67
CA ARG A 108 -29.77 -11.66 56.16
C ARG A 108 -30.94 -12.25 56.94
N THR A 109 -31.84 -12.97 56.28
CA THR A 109 -32.78 -13.84 56.99
C THR A 109 -32.02 -15.06 57.49
N THR A 110 -32.02 -15.24 58.81
CA THR A 110 -31.37 -16.32 59.53
C THR A 110 -31.94 -17.66 59.02
N GLY A 111 -31.12 -18.46 58.31
CA GLY A 111 -31.52 -19.79 57.81
C GLY A 111 -31.33 -20.06 56.30
N ALA A 112 -30.59 -19.24 55.54
CA ALA A 112 -30.40 -19.47 54.10
C ALA A 112 -29.36 -20.57 53.77
N ASN A 113 -29.75 -21.48 52.87
CA ASN A 113 -28.99 -22.65 52.41
C ASN A 113 -27.62 -22.28 51.78
N ARG A 114 -26.54 -23.00 52.12
CA ARG A 114 -25.13 -22.70 51.71
C ARG A 114 -24.97 -22.58 50.18
N ILE A 115 -25.75 -23.35 49.43
CA ILE A 115 -25.79 -23.34 47.96
C ILE A 115 -26.36 -22.01 47.42
N ARG A 116 -27.42 -21.47 48.05
CA ARG A 116 -28.03 -20.19 47.65
C ARG A 116 -27.05 -19.04 47.85
N THR A 117 -26.30 -19.06 48.96
CA THR A 117 -25.24 -18.09 49.22
C THR A 117 -24.13 -18.17 48.17
N GLY A 118 -23.68 -19.38 47.82
CA GLY A 118 -22.67 -19.58 46.77
C GLY A 118 -23.10 -19.10 45.38
N VAL A 119 -24.35 -19.39 44.97
CA VAL A 119 -24.91 -18.93 43.69
C VAL A 119 -25.03 -17.41 43.64
N ILE A 120 -25.46 -16.78 44.75
CA ILE A 120 -25.56 -15.32 44.85
C ILE A 120 -24.17 -14.68 44.81
N THR A 121 -23.16 -15.25 45.48
CA THR A 121 -21.77 -14.76 45.40
C THR A 121 -21.20 -14.92 43.98
N ALA A 122 -21.51 -16.00 43.27
CA ALA A 122 -21.11 -16.19 41.88
C ALA A 122 -21.78 -15.17 40.93
N LEU A 123 -23.08 -14.92 41.10
CA LEU A 123 -23.81 -13.88 40.35
C LEU A 123 -23.24 -12.49 40.62
N LYS A 124 -22.74 -12.26 41.84
CA LYS A 124 -22.03 -11.05 42.28
C LYS A 124 -20.61 -10.88 41.71
N LEU A 125 -20.03 -11.89 41.06
CA LEU A 125 -18.75 -11.79 40.37
C LEU A 125 -18.90 -11.70 38.85
N LEU A 126 -20.12 -11.92 38.33
CA LEU A 126 -20.41 -11.93 36.90
C LEU A 126 -20.14 -10.57 36.22
N PRO A 127 -20.46 -9.40 36.83
CA PRO A 127 -20.10 -8.11 36.24
C PRO A 127 -18.60 -7.80 36.28
N VAL A 128 -17.88 -8.31 37.28
CA VAL A 128 -16.40 -8.24 37.32
C VAL A 128 -15.81 -9.05 36.17
N ALA A 129 -16.33 -10.25 35.93
CA ALA A 129 -15.93 -11.08 34.78
C ALA A 129 -16.30 -10.41 33.44
N GLY A 130 -17.46 -9.77 33.34
CA GLY A 130 -17.89 -9.00 32.18
C GLY A 130 -16.96 -7.82 31.87
N VAL A 131 -16.57 -7.05 32.89
CA VAL A 131 -15.59 -5.95 32.74
C VAL A 131 -14.21 -6.49 32.38
N ALA A 132 -13.77 -7.60 32.97
CA ALA A 132 -12.50 -8.25 32.61
C ALA A 132 -12.47 -8.68 31.14
N ALA A 133 -13.53 -9.37 30.67
CA ALA A 133 -13.69 -9.78 29.28
C ALA A 133 -13.78 -8.58 28.33
N GLY A 134 -14.53 -7.55 28.70
CA GLY A 134 -14.61 -6.29 27.94
C GLY A 134 -13.27 -5.56 27.86
N THR A 135 -12.45 -5.66 28.92
CA THR A 135 -11.12 -5.02 28.97
C THR A 135 -10.18 -5.71 28.00
N ALA A 136 -10.16 -7.04 28.02
CA ALA A 136 -9.43 -7.82 27.03
C ALA A 136 -9.91 -7.50 25.60
N TYR A 137 -11.22 -7.46 25.38
CA TYR A 137 -11.81 -7.16 24.07
C TYR A 137 -11.48 -5.76 23.52
N ALA A 138 -11.38 -4.76 24.40
CA ALA A 138 -10.98 -3.40 24.05
C ALA A 138 -9.46 -3.25 23.83
N CYS A 139 -8.62 -4.06 24.50
CA CYS A 139 -7.17 -4.07 24.28
C CYS A 139 -6.76 -4.82 23.00
N LEU A 140 -7.48 -5.88 22.62
CA LEU A 140 -7.17 -6.72 21.46
C LEU A 140 -6.90 -5.96 20.14
N PRO A 141 -7.73 -5.00 19.67
CA PRO A 141 -7.50 -4.35 18.39
C PRO A 141 -6.25 -3.46 18.42
N VAL A 142 -5.98 -2.81 19.56
CA VAL A 142 -4.80 -1.96 19.75
C VAL A 142 -3.52 -2.79 19.79
N LEU A 143 -3.57 -3.95 20.46
CA LEU A 143 -2.45 -4.89 20.53
C LEU A 143 -2.22 -5.62 19.21
N GLN A 144 -3.28 -5.95 18.46
CA GLN A 144 -3.18 -6.47 17.11
C GLN A 144 -2.54 -5.45 16.17
N LEU A 145 -3.01 -4.20 16.20
CA LEU A 145 -2.41 -3.11 15.43
C LEU A 145 -0.94 -2.93 15.80
N TRP A 146 -0.61 -2.86 17.09
CA TRP A 146 0.78 -2.77 17.55
C TRP A 146 1.65 -3.96 17.10
N ARG A 147 1.12 -5.19 17.15
CA ARG A 147 1.84 -6.40 16.73
C ARG A 147 2.06 -6.43 15.22
N GLU A 148 1.01 -6.20 14.44
CA GLU A 148 1.06 -6.16 12.97
C GLU A 148 2.05 -5.08 12.52
N THR A 149 1.99 -3.90 13.12
CA THR A 149 2.92 -2.80 12.79
C THR A 149 4.36 -3.11 13.21
N ALA A 150 4.57 -3.68 14.38
CA ALA A 150 5.90 -4.13 14.82
C ALA A 150 6.47 -5.25 13.93
N SER A 151 5.64 -6.20 13.48
CA SER A 151 6.07 -7.33 12.64
C SER A 151 6.26 -6.97 11.17
N ALA A 152 5.41 -6.10 10.63
CA ALA A 152 5.45 -5.73 9.21
C ALA A 152 6.45 -4.60 8.93
N PHE A 153 6.66 -3.70 9.91
CA PHE A 153 7.42 -2.47 9.70
C PHE A 153 8.54 -2.22 10.72
N GLY A 154 8.71 -3.05 11.76
CA GLY A 154 9.83 -2.91 12.72
C GLY A 154 9.78 -1.66 13.61
N VAL A 155 8.62 -1.00 13.70
CA VAL A 155 8.44 0.28 14.42
C VAL A 155 8.03 0.06 15.88
N ARG A 156 8.58 0.90 16.77
CA ARG A 156 8.16 0.97 18.19
C ARG A 156 7.01 1.97 18.36
N LEU A 157 5.77 1.54 18.12
CA LEU A 157 4.59 2.34 18.49
C LEU A 157 4.29 2.20 19.99
N GLY A 158 5.19 2.73 20.83
CA GLY A 158 5.02 2.69 22.28
C GLY A 158 3.77 3.42 22.77
N GLU A 159 3.31 4.45 22.05
CA GLU A 159 2.04 5.14 22.30
C GLU A 159 0.82 4.18 22.28
N LEU A 160 0.76 3.23 21.34
CA LEU A 160 -0.33 2.23 21.28
C LEU A 160 -0.28 1.29 22.49
N LEU A 161 0.92 0.94 22.92
CA LEU A 161 1.13 0.04 24.04
C LEU A 161 0.78 0.72 25.38
N ALA A 162 1.13 2.01 25.52
CA ALA A 162 0.70 2.86 26.62
C ALA A 162 -0.81 3.12 26.60
N PHE A 163 -1.43 3.24 25.41
CA PHE A 163 -2.88 3.35 25.27
C PHE A 163 -3.61 2.07 25.70
N ALA A 164 -3.13 0.89 25.28
CA ALA A 164 -3.64 -0.40 25.75
C ALA A 164 -3.43 -0.59 27.26
N MET A 165 -2.30 -0.12 27.80
CA MET A 165 -2.05 -0.07 29.25
C MET A 165 -3.08 0.82 29.97
N GLY A 166 -3.46 1.95 29.37
CA GLY A 166 -4.52 2.84 29.87
C GLY A 166 -5.89 2.15 29.91
N ILE A 167 -6.26 1.41 28.86
CA ILE A 167 -7.50 0.60 28.83
C ILE A 167 -7.48 -0.46 29.93
N ALA A 168 -6.36 -1.16 30.10
CA ALA A 168 -6.20 -2.18 31.15
C ALA A 168 -6.29 -1.57 32.56
N ALA A 169 -5.65 -0.41 32.78
CA ALA A 169 -5.74 0.32 34.04
C ALA A 169 -7.18 0.77 34.35
N PHE A 170 -7.91 1.25 33.34
CA PHE A 170 -9.33 1.61 33.47
C PHE A 170 -10.20 0.39 33.82
N GLY A 171 -9.96 -0.76 33.17
CA GLY A 171 -10.61 -2.02 33.52
C GLY A 171 -10.38 -2.45 34.97
N LEU A 172 -9.15 -2.31 35.47
CA LEU A 172 -8.81 -2.57 36.88
C LEU A 172 -9.50 -1.60 37.84
N ILE A 173 -9.61 -0.31 37.50
CA ILE A 173 -10.39 0.65 38.28
C ILE A 173 -11.86 0.21 38.35
N ALA A 174 -12.46 -0.15 37.21
CA ALA A 174 -13.84 -0.58 37.14
C ALA A 174 -14.09 -1.87 37.96
N MET A 175 -13.21 -2.86 37.85
CA MET A 175 -13.27 -4.09 38.65
C MET A 175 -13.08 -3.85 40.15
N ALA A 176 -12.09 -3.03 40.53
CA ALA A 176 -11.83 -2.68 41.93
C ALA A 176 -13.01 -1.89 42.54
N HIS A 177 -13.63 -1.00 41.76
CA HIS A 177 -14.80 -0.25 42.18
C HIS A 177 -16.02 -1.16 42.39
N ILE A 178 -16.36 -2.01 41.40
CA ILE A 178 -17.47 -2.97 41.52
C ILE A 178 -17.22 -3.92 42.71
N GLY A 179 -16.01 -4.43 42.86
CA GLY A 179 -15.68 -5.32 43.96
C GLY A 179 -15.66 -4.62 45.33
N LEU A 180 -15.34 -3.32 45.40
CA LEU A 180 -15.48 -2.52 46.62
C LEU A 180 -16.96 -2.36 47.01
N TRP A 181 -17.85 -2.13 46.04
CA TRP A 181 -19.31 -2.12 46.25
C TRP A 181 -19.82 -3.50 46.67
N ALA A 182 -19.33 -4.56 46.05
CA ALA A 182 -19.66 -5.93 46.42
C ALA A 182 -19.21 -6.25 47.86
N ALA A 183 -18.00 -5.87 48.24
CA ALA A 183 -17.50 -6.03 49.61
C ALA A 183 -18.32 -5.22 50.61
N ARG A 184 -18.68 -3.96 50.31
CA ARG A 184 -19.53 -3.13 51.17
C ARG A 184 -20.92 -3.74 51.39
N SER A 185 -21.51 -4.36 50.36
CA SER A 185 -22.81 -5.04 50.46
C SER A 185 -22.80 -6.29 51.36
N VAL A 186 -21.62 -6.81 51.71
CA VAL A 186 -21.43 -8.00 52.56
C VAL A 186 -21.02 -7.62 53.99
N VAL A 187 -20.43 -6.44 54.19
CA VAL A 187 -19.78 -6.02 55.45
C VAL A 187 -20.68 -5.18 56.37
N LEU A 188 -21.75 -4.54 55.85
CA LEU A 188 -22.68 -3.76 56.68
C LEU A 188 -23.86 -4.62 57.18
N PRO A 189 -24.04 -4.83 58.49
CA PRO A 189 -25.29 -5.35 59.02
C PRO A 189 -26.29 -4.19 59.14
N SER A 190 -27.44 -4.28 58.46
CA SER A 190 -28.57 -3.41 58.75
C SER A 190 -29.49 -4.18 59.68
N GLU A 191 -29.56 -3.75 60.92
CA GLU A 191 -30.49 -4.26 61.93
C GLU A 191 -31.92 -3.83 61.53
N GLU A 192 -32.87 -4.76 61.51
CA GLU A 192 -34.29 -4.47 61.26
C GLU A 192 -34.88 -3.69 62.45
N PRO A 193 -35.58 -2.56 62.23
CA PRO A 193 -36.35 -1.93 63.30
C PRO A 193 -37.63 -2.74 63.53
N HIS A 194 -37.72 -3.44 64.66
CA HIS A 194 -39.01 -3.89 65.17
C HIS A 194 -39.65 -2.75 65.96
N GLY A 195 -40.73 -2.19 65.40
CA GLY A 195 -41.86 -1.56 66.11
C GLY A 195 -41.58 -0.35 66.99
N ASP A 196 -41.56 0.84 66.39
CA ASP A 196 -42.50 1.95 66.65
C ASP A 196 -41.99 3.22 65.93
N GLU A 197 -42.86 3.91 65.20
CA GLU A 197 -42.52 5.13 64.43
C GLU A 197 -41.84 6.19 65.32
N PRO A 198 -40.82 6.90 64.79
CA PRO A 198 -41.07 8.34 64.60
C PRO A 198 -40.41 8.98 63.35
N SER A 199 -41.22 9.88 62.76
CA SER A 199 -40.99 11.11 61.96
C SER A 199 -39.97 11.21 60.80
N PRO A 200 -40.36 11.87 59.68
CA PRO A 200 -39.56 12.01 58.46
C PRO A 200 -38.53 13.16 58.52
N GLU A 201 -37.75 13.25 59.61
CA GLU A 201 -36.66 14.25 59.73
C GLU A 201 -35.28 13.61 60.04
N ALA A 202 -35.22 12.28 60.21
CA ALA A 202 -33.96 11.58 60.52
C ALA A 202 -33.12 11.19 59.28
N LEU A 203 -33.65 11.33 58.06
CA LEU A 203 -32.93 11.01 56.82
C LEU A 203 -31.96 12.13 56.36
N ASP A 204 -32.09 13.35 56.88
CA ASP A 204 -31.25 14.50 56.51
C ASP A 204 -29.99 14.68 57.38
N LEU A 205 -29.89 13.97 58.51
CA LEU A 205 -28.76 14.11 59.45
C LEU A 205 -27.54 13.25 59.10
N TRP A 206 -27.70 12.23 58.25
CA TRP A 206 -26.58 11.33 57.91
C TRP A 206 -25.76 11.81 56.71
N PHE A 207 -26.35 12.63 55.83
CA PHE A 207 -25.65 13.23 54.68
C PHE A 207 -24.96 14.57 55.00
N SER A 208 -25.28 15.22 56.12
CA SER A 208 -24.85 16.59 56.43
C SER A 208 -23.58 16.72 57.29
N ARG A 209 -23.00 15.63 57.82
CA ARG A 209 -21.74 15.67 58.60
C ARG A 209 -20.46 15.51 57.75
N LEU A 210 -20.44 16.06 56.54
CA LEU A 210 -19.25 16.11 55.68
C LEU A 210 -18.80 17.53 55.30
N ARG A 211 -19.25 18.55 56.04
CA ARG A 211 -18.77 19.92 55.84
C ARG A 211 -18.47 20.59 57.17
N GLY A 212 -17.20 20.51 57.60
CA GLY A 212 -16.64 21.41 58.62
C GLY A 212 -16.06 20.74 59.86
N VAL A 213 -14.89 20.11 59.73
CA VAL A 213 -13.89 20.03 60.82
C VAL A 213 -12.49 20.09 60.19
N GLY A 214 -11.65 20.99 60.71
CA GLY A 214 -10.39 21.41 60.09
C GLY A 214 -9.33 20.32 59.91
N LEU A 215 -8.62 20.42 58.78
CA LEU A 215 -7.54 19.56 58.28
C LEU A 215 -6.31 19.35 59.20
N ARG A 216 -6.28 19.90 60.42
CA ARG A 216 -5.09 19.88 61.30
C ARG A 216 -5.14 18.85 62.42
N GLN A 217 -6.31 18.38 62.84
CA GLN A 217 -6.45 17.39 63.93
C GLN A 217 -6.49 15.93 63.45
N LEU A 218 -6.74 15.69 62.16
CA LEU A 218 -6.68 14.35 61.56
C LEU A 218 -5.24 13.86 61.33
N TRP A 219 -4.26 14.78 61.31
CA TRP A 219 -2.84 14.46 61.13
C TRP A 219 -2.14 14.04 62.42
N SER A 220 -2.63 14.44 63.60
CA SER A 220 -1.97 14.14 64.89
C SER A 220 -2.40 12.82 65.53
N HIS A 221 -3.58 12.27 65.22
CA HIS A 221 -4.01 10.95 65.73
C HIS A 221 -3.71 9.77 64.79
N ALA A 222 -3.16 10.02 63.59
CA ALA A 222 -2.79 8.98 62.63
C ALA A 222 -1.34 8.45 62.77
N VAL A 223 -0.63 8.88 63.82
CA VAL A 223 0.82 8.61 64.03
C VAL A 223 1.10 7.42 64.97
N GLN A 224 0.08 6.79 65.57
CA GLN A 224 0.30 5.66 66.50
C GLN A 224 -0.42 4.37 66.09
N ILE A 225 -0.21 3.92 64.84
CA ILE A 225 -0.57 2.55 64.41
C ILE A 225 0.52 1.99 63.47
N HIS A 226 1.00 0.79 63.81
CA HIS A 226 2.21 0.07 63.38
C HIS A 226 2.74 0.26 61.92
N PRO A 227 4.07 0.44 61.74
CA PRO A 227 4.71 0.70 60.43
C PRO A 227 4.60 -0.47 59.44
N PHE A 228 4.51 -1.71 59.90
CA PHE A 228 4.40 -2.91 59.04
C PHE A 228 3.08 -2.98 58.25
N ARG A 229 2.00 -2.40 58.78
CA ARG A 229 0.68 -2.41 58.12
C ARG A 229 0.64 -1.44 56.93
N ARG A 230 1.40 -0.34 56.98
CA ARG A 230 1.52 0.62 55.87
C ARG A 230 2.38 0.09 54.72
N LEU A 231 3.47 -0.63 55.01
CA LEU A 231 4.30 -1.23 53.95
C LEU A 231 3.55 -2.31 53.17
N SER A 232 2.79 -3.18 53.84
CA SER A 232 2.02 -4.23 53.16
C SER A 232 0.92 -3.66 52.26
N THR A 233 0.16 -2.67 52.73
CA THR A 233 -0.91 -2.04 51.93
C THR A 233 -0.34 -1.15 50.81
N ALA A 234 0.79 -0.46 51.03
CA ALA A 234 1.49 0.30 49.99
C ALA A 234 2.12 -0.61 48.93
N ALA A 235 2.69 -1.75 49.32
CA ALA A 235 3.20 -2.76 48.40
C ALA A 235 2.08 -3.34 47.54
N ILE A 236 0.93 -3.67 48.13
CA ILE A 236 -0.26 -4.15 47.41
C ILE A 236 -0.81 -3.06 46.46
N ALA A 237 -0.76 -1.78 46.84
CA ALA A 237 -1.16 -0.68 45.98
C ALA A 237 -0.23 -0.49 44.78
N LEU A 238 1.04 -0.87 44.87
CA LEU A 238 2.00 -0.75 43.75
C LEU A 238 1.96 -1.94 42.78
N LEU A 239 1.46 -3.11 43.21
CA LEU A 239 1.42 -4.32 42.39
C LEU A 239 0.73 -4.13 41.02
N PRO A 240 -0.44 -3.48 40.90
CA PRO A 240 -1.08 -3.26 39.60
C PRO A 240 -0.23 -2.39 38.67
N ALA A 241 0.39 -1.34 39.21
CA ALA A 241 1.26 -0.46 38.43
C ALA A 241 2.52 -1.18 37.96
N ILE A 242 3.17 -1.95 38.84
CA ILE A 242 4.36 -2.75 38.50
C ILE A 242 4.01 -3.82 37.46
N ALA A 243 2.89 -4.53 37.63
CA ALA A 243 2.45 -5.58 36.71
C ALA A 243 2.13 -5.02 35.32
N LEU A 244 1.44 -3.87 35.23
CA LEU A 244 1.16 -3.21 33.95
C LEU A 244 2.44 -2.64 33.32
N VAL A 245 3.29 -1.94 34.09
CA VAL A 245 4.55 -1.40 33.56
C VAL A 245 5.48 -2.52 33.10
N ALA A 246 5.54 -3.66 33.78
CA ALA A 246 6.30 -4.81 33.33
C ALA A 246 5.64 -5.47 32.10
N GLY A 247 4.32 -5.70 32.14
CA GLY A 247 3.58 -6.37 31.08
C GLY A 247 3.57 -5.62 29.75
N PHE A 248 3.61 -4.30 29.77
CA PHE A 248 3.69 -3.46 28.56
C PHE A 248 5.12 -2.93 28.31
N GLY A 249 5.92 -2.69 29.34
CA GLY A 249 7.30 -2.21 29.19
C GLY A 249 8.29 -3.27 28.68
N ILE A 250 8.11 -4.55 29.02
CA ILE A 250 8.95 -5.64 28.50
C ILE A 250 8.75 -5.81 26.98
N PRO A 251 7.52 -5.92 26.44
CA PRO A 251 7.31 -5.93 24.99
C PRO A 251 7.88 -4.70 24.29
N TYR A 252 7.73 -3.50 24.89
CA TYR A 252 8.31 -2.26 24.35
C TYR A 252 9.85 -2.31 24.25
N ARG A 253 10.53 -2.88 25.25
CA ARG A 253 11.99 -2.99 25.28
C ARG A 253 12.53 -4.15 24.42
N MET A 254 11.81 -5.27 24.35
CA MET A 254 12.22 -6.46 23.60
C MET A 254 12.06 -6.29 22.10
N VAL A 255 11.06 -5.55 21.63
CA VAL A 255 11.01 -5.13 20.21
C VAL A 255 12.13 -4.13 20.01
N LYS A 256 13.30 -4.58 19.53
CA LYS A 256 14.35 -3.67 19.07
C LYS A 256 13.84 -3.05 17.79
N SER A 257 13.65 -1.72 17.75
CA SER A 257 13.39 -1.08 16.45
C SER A 257 14.60 -1.37 15.59
N THR A 258 14.40 -2.11 14.52
CA THR A 258 15.45 -2.46 13.57
C THR A 258 15.63 -1.38 12.50
N HIS A 259 14.88 -0.28 12.60
CA HIS A 259 14.96 0.83 11.66
C HIS A 259 15.96 1.89 12.15
N PRO A 260 17.05 2.17 11.41
CA PRO A 260 17.41 3.56 11.10
C PRO A 260 16.24 4.21 10.35
N ASP A 261 16.13 5.53 10.32
CA ASP A 261 14.98 6.30 9.78
C ASP A 261 14.55 6.04 8.30
N ALA A 262 15.11 5.02 7.60
CA ALA A 262 14.96 4.80 6.17
C ALA A 262 14.52 3.36 5.80
N PRO A 263 13.56 3.18 4.86
CA PRO A 263 13.06 1.86 4.43
C PRO A 263 14.19 0.92 3.99
N THR A 264 14.02 -0.38 4.22
CA THR A 264 14.97 -1.39 3.72
C THR A 264 14.89 -1.42 2.19
N ILE A 265 15.93 -0.86 1.58
CA ILE A 265 16.08 -0.82 0.13
C ILE A 265 17.05 -1.92 -0.27
N THR A 266 16.58 -2.85 -1.10
CA THR A 266 17.44 -3.83 -1.77
C THR A 266 17.67 -3.32 -3.18
N ARG A 267 18.93 -3.03 -3.51
CA ARG A 267 19.30 -2.51 -4.82
C ARG A 267 20.56 -3.19 -5.34
N THR A 268 20.48 -3.62 -6.59
CA THR A 268 21.61 -4.08 -7.39
C THR A 268 21.78 -3.09 -8.53
N THR A 269 22.99 -2.55 -8.71
CA THR A 269 23.31 -1.62 -9.79
C THR A 269 24.20 -2.28 -10.82
N ALA A 270 23.99 -1.93 -12.09
CA ALA A 270 24.91 -2.28 -13.16
C ALA A 270 26.05 -1.25 -13.25
N PRO A 271 27.24 -1.64 -13.75
CA PRO A 271 28.30 -0.70 -14.08
C PRO A 271 27.83 0.28 -15.16
N ALA A 272 28.42 1.48 -15.17
CA ALA A 272 28.21 2.41 -16.27
C ALA A 272 28.77 1.80 -17.56
N VAL A 273 28.02 1.97 -18.65
CA VAL A 273 28.39 1.53 -19.99
C VAL A 273 28.48 2.77 -20.87
N ASP A 274 29.49 2.82 -21.73
CA ASP A 274 29.64 3.88 -22.73
C ASP A 274 28.45 3.85 -23.69
N THR A 275 27.96 5.03 -24.10
CA THR A 275 26.82 5.18 -25.01
C THR A 275 27.05 4.43 -26.32
N ALA A 276 28.30 4.35 -26.79
CA ALA A 276 28.67 3.60 -28.00
C ALA A 276 28.51 2.07 -27.89
N GLN A 277 28.42 1.53 -26.67
CA GLN A 277 28.26 0.11 -26.39
C GLN A 277 26.81 -0.25 -26.04
N LEU A 278 25.90 0.73 -26.00
CA LEU A 278 24.49 0.46 -25.77
C LEU A 278 23.88 -0.25 -26.97
N PRO A 279 22.95 -1.20 -26.75
CA PRO A 279 22.32 -1.91 -27.85
C PRO A 279 21.48 -0.94 -28.70
N ALA A 280 21.49 -1.16 -30.01
CA ALA A 280 20.60 -0.45 -30.93
C ALA A 280 19.23 -1.14 -30.99
N TYR A 281 18.22 -0.45 -31.55
CA TYR A 281 16.95 -1.11 -31.86
C TYR A 281 17.17 -2.21 -32.93
N PRO A 282 16.49 -3.36 -32.81
CA PRO A 282 16.50 -4.43 -33.81
C PRO A 282 16.28 -3.93 -35.24
N THR A 283 17.14 -4.38 -36.16
CA THR A 283 16.98 -4.15 -37.60
C THR A 283 16.59 -5.42 -38.36
N SER A 284 16.50 -6.54 -37.64
CA SER A 284 16.03 -7.82 -38.14
C SER A 284 15.33 -8.61 -37.02
N PHE A 285 14.80 -9.78 -37.34
CA PHE A 285 14.23 -10.69 -36.33
C PHE A 285 15.04 -11.98 -36.31
N GLY A 286 15.52 -12.36 -35.14
CA GLY A 286 16.07 -13.68 -34.90
C GLY A 286 15.02 -14.76 -35.13
N ALA A 287 15.41 -15.87 -35.77
CA ALA A 287 14.52 -17.00 -36.05
C ALA A 287 14.13 -17.82 -34.80
N GLN A 288 14.73 -17.52 -33.64
CA GLN A 288 14.49 -18.23 -32.39
C GLN A 288 14.47 -17.25 -31.22
N LYS A 289 13.68 -17.57 -30.18
CA LYS A 289 13.76 -16.88 -28.89
C LYS A 289 15.14 -17.09 -28.25
N THR A 290 15.66 -16.09 -27.56
CA THR A 290 16.89 -16.22 -26.78
C THR A 290 16.60 -16.51 -25.31
N TRP A 291 15.51 -15.98 -24.77
CA TRP A 291 15.11 -16.20 -23.39
C TRP A 291 13.60 -16.13 -23.19
N VAL A 292 13.14 -16.74 -22.09
CA VAL A 292 11.76 -16.72 -21.62
C VAL A 292 11.76 -16.37 -20.15
N LYS A 293 10.82 -15.52 -19.73
CA LYS A 293 10.68 -15.10 -18.34
C LYS A 293 9.23 -15.11 -17.90
N ASP A 294 8.96 -15.81 -16.81
CA ASP A 294 7.70 -15.72 -16.08
C ASP A 294 7.74 -14.54 -15.11
N VAL A 295 6.68 -13.76 -15.11
CA VAL A 295 6.54 -12.54 -14.30
C VAL A 295 5.19 -12.56 -13.61
N ASP A 296 5.22 -12.63 -12.29
CA ASP A 296 4.05 -12.41 -11.45
C ASP A 296 3.92 -10.93 -11.07
N ASP A 297 2.70 -10.50 -10.79
CA ASP A 297 2.38 -9.11 -10.41
C ASP A 297 2.94 -8.07 -11.41
N PHE A 298 2.89 -8.40 -12.70
CA PHE A 298 3.28 -7.52 -13.80
C PHE A 298 2.47 -6.23 -13.77
N LEU A 299 3.14 -5.09 -13.92
CA LEU A 299 2.50 -3.78 -14.07
C LEU A 299 2.76 -3.18 -15.44
N ASP A 300 4.02 -3.16 -15.87
CA ASP A 300 4.41 -2.50 -17.11
C ASP A 300 5.79 -2.99 -17.60
N ILE A 301 6.08 -2.79 -18.90
CA ILE A 301 7.39 -2.99 -19.50
C ILE A 301 7.66 -1.95 -20.58
N ALA A 302 8.82 -1.31 -20.53
CA ALA A 302 9.23 -0.26 -21.46
C ALA A 302 10.64 -0.48 -22.01
N GLY A 303 10.96 0.18 -23.12
CA GLY A 303 12.30 0.17 -23.71
C GLY A 303 13.23 1.21 -23.07
N GLY A 304 14.24 0.77 -22.32
CA GLY A 304 15.32 1.62 -21.83
C GLY A 304 16.54 1.59 -22.77
N ALA A 305 17.45 2.55 -22.62
CA ALA A 305 18.65 2.67 -23.45
C ALA A 305 19.58 1.43 -23.40
N ALA A 306 19.48 0.62 -22.35
CA ALA A 306 20.26 -0.60 -22.15
C ALA A 306 19.48 -1.90 -22.44
N GLY A 307 18.22 -1.79 -22.85
CA GLY A 307 17.30 -2.92 -23.03
C GLY A 307 15.98 -2.75 -22.27
N PRO A 308 15.18 -3.82 -22.17
CA PRO A 308 13.87 -3.77 -21.50
C PRO A 308 13.96 -3.40 -20.02
N ILE A 309 12.98 -2.62 -19.54
CA ILE A 309 12.78 -2.32 -18.13
C ILE A 309 11.44 -2.90 -17.71
N LEU A 310 11.48 -3.84 -16.78
CA LEU A 310 10.30 -4.52 -16.24
C LEU A 310 9.87 -3.88 -14.92
N LEU A 311 8.59 -3.55 -14.82
CA LEU A 311 7.93 -3.09 -13.60
C LEU A 311 6.96 -4.15 -13.10
N THR A 312 7.21 -4.62 -11.87
CA THR A 312 6.26 -5.39 -11.09
C THR A 312 5.76 -4.56 -9.92
N LYS A 313 4.73 -5.04 -9.24
CA LYS A 313 4.13 -4.38 -8.07
C LYS A 313 5.13 -4.05 -6.96
N ASP A 314 6.22 -4.80 -6.84
CA ASP A 314 7.20 -4.68 -5.75
C ASP A 314 8.61 -4.28 -6.23
N THR A 315 8.89 -4.37 -7.53
CA THR A 315 10.25 -4.32 -8.05
C THR A 315 10.31 -3.66 -9.43
N ILE A 316 11.34 -2.84 -9.65
CA ILE A 316 11.73 -2.38 -10.99
C ILE A 316 13.07 -3.05 -11.35
N THR A 317 13.13 -3.63 -12.56
CA THR A 317 14.29 -4.43 -13.01
C THR A 317 14.68 -4.04 -14.43
N GLY A 318 15.94 -3.64 -14.64
CA GLY A 318 16.51 -3.54 -15.98
C GLY A 318 17.02 -4.90 -16.45
N LEU A 319 16.52 -5.37 -17.59
CA LEU A 319 16.85 -6.67 -18.15
C LEU A 319 17.99 -6.57 -19.16
N ASP A 320 18.81 -7.61 -19.23
CA ASP A 320 19.74 -7.79 -20.34
C ASP A 320 18.96 -8.30 -21.56
N PRO A 321 18.97 -7.58 -22.70
CA PRO A 321 18.25 -8.02 -23.90
C PRO A 321 18.78 -9.36 -24.44
N ALA A 322 20.03 -9.72 -24.17
CA ALA A 322 20.65 -10.94 -24.68
C ALA A 322 20.16 -12.20 -23.97
N ASP A 323 19.92 -12.18 -22.66
CA ASP A 323 19.58 -13.39 -21.89
C ASP A 323 18.41 -13.23 -20.90
N GLY A 324 17.83 -12.04 -20.77
CA GLY A 324 16.70 -11.76 -19.87
C GLY A 324 17.07 -11.71 -18.38
N SER A 325 18.38 -11.77 -18.05
CA SER A 325 18.88 -11.65 -16.69
C SER A 325 18.72 -10.22 -16.15
N ALA A 326 18.73 -10.05 -14.83
CA ALA A 326 18.63 -8.74 -14.21
C ALA A 326 19.99 -8.04 -14.22
N ARG A 327 20.14 -6.97 -15.00
CA ARG A 327 21.33 -6.11 -14.99
C ARG A 327 21.39 -5.26 -13.73
N TRP A 328 20.24 -4.71 -13.37
CA TRP A 328 20.03 -3.95 -12.14
C TRP A 328 18.61 -4.18 -11.66
N GLN A 329 18.42 -4.02 -10.35
CA GLN A 329 17.14 -4.26 -9.72
C GLN A 329 16.99 -3.34 -8.52
N TYR A 330 15.79 -2.83 -8.32
CA TYR A 330 15.44 -2.02 -7.17
C TYR A 330 14.14 -2.48 -6.55
N ARG A 331 14.19 -2.77 -5.26
CA ARG A 331 13.05 -3.12 -4.42
C ARG A 331 13.09 -2.27 -3.15
N ARG A 332 11.92 -1.73 -2.79
CA ARG A 332 11.73 -0.99 -1.54
C ARG A 332 10.74 -1.76 -0.67
N ALA A 333 11.20 -2.24 0.49
CA ALA A 333 10.38 -3.08 1.35
C ALA A 333 9.11 -2.35 1.82
N GLY A 334 7.95 -2.96 1.57
CA GLY A 334 6.63 -2.46 1.94
C GLY A 334 6.04 -1.43 0.97
N ALA A 335 6.84 -0.84 0.08
CA ALA A 335 6.29 0.05 -0.95
C ALA A 335 5.71 -0.75 -2.12
N MET A 336 4.74 -0.15 -2.80
CA MET A 336 4.07 -0.73 -3.95
C MET A 336 4.19 0.22 -5.14
N PHE A 337 4.67 -0.26 -6.28
CA PHE A 337 4.63 0.51 -7.52
C PHE A 337 3.18 0.62 -8.02
N VAL A 338 2.86 1.75 -8.64
CA VAL A 338 1.50 2.10 -9.06
C VAL A 338 1.49 2.58 -10.51
N THR A 339 0.37 2.33 -11.19
CA THR A 339 0.09 2.78 -12.55
C THR A 339 -0.89 3.97 -12.54
N TRP A 340 -0.89 4.78 -13.61
CA TRP A 340 -1.75 5.96 -13.76
C TRP A 340 -3.23 5.64 -13.95
N SER A 341 -3.52 4.52 -14.62
CA SER A 341 -4.88 4.10 -14.93
C SER A 341 -5.18 2.71 -14.34
N PRO A 342 -6.35 2.52 -13.72
CA PRO A 342 -6.85 1.20 -13.36
C PRO A 342 -7.37 0.43 -14.58
N LYS A 343 -7.51 1.06 -15.76
CA LYS A 343 -7.71 0.34 -17.02
C LYS A 343 -6.37 -0.25 -17.43
N ILE A 344 -6.14 -1.47 -16.98
CA ILE A 344 -5.01 -2.31 -17.36
C ILE A 344 -5.32 -2.82 -18.76
N ASP A 345 -4.79 -2.16 -19.79
CA ASP A 345 -4.58 -2.82 -21.07
C ASP A 345 -3.22 -3.54 -20.96
N PRO A 346 -3.20 -4.87 -20.81
CA PRO A 346 -2.06 -5.59 -20.23
C PRO A 346 -0.82 -5.67 -21.15
N VAL A 347 -0.84 -5.01 -22.30
CA VAL A 347 -0.18 -5.48 -23.51
C VAL A 347 0.47 -4.27 -24.22
N ALA A 348 1.66 -3.90 -23.74
CA ALA A 348 2.52 -2.80 -24.23
C ALA A 348 1.83 -1.43 -24.37
N SER A 349 1.03 -1.05 -23.37
CA SER A 349 0.46 0.29 -23.29
C SER A 349 1.55 1.24 -22.82
N GLY A 350 2.04 2.07 -23.74
CA GLY A 350 3.00 3.12 -23.43
C GLY A 350 2.49 4.00 -22.27
N ASP A 351 3.40 4.27 -21.32
CA ASP A 351 3.25 5.23 -20.24
C ASP A 351 2.18 4.93 -19.16
N LEU A 352 1.80 3.66 -18.93
CA LEU A 352 0.89 3.29 -17.82
C LEU A 352 1.55 3.32 -16.44
N GLY A 353 2.79 2.84 -16.32
CA GLY A 353 3.53 2.77 -15.05
C GLY A 353 5.01 3.14 -15.15
N LEU A 354 5.62 2.94 -16.32
CA LEU A 354 6.98 3.35 -16.65
C LEU A 354 6.94 4.49 -17.66
N ILE A 355 7.58 5.61 -17.33
CA ILE A 355 7.83 6.68 -18.31
C ILE A 355 9.32 6.75 -18.60
N THR A 356 9.71 6.46 -19.83
CA THR A 356 11.10 6.57 -20.29
C THR A 356 11.39 7.93 -20.90
N SER A 357 12.59 8.47 -20.68
CA SER A 357 13.02 9.70 -21.35
C SER A 357 13.15 9.46 -22.86
N PRO A 358 13.10 10.51 -23.71
CA PRO A 358 13.26 10.39 -25.16
C PRO A 358 14.50 9.62 -25.63
N ASN A 359 15.62 9.76 -24.93
CA ASN A 359 16.84 9.00 -25.18
C ASN A 359 16.88 7.60 -24.52
N GLY A 360 15.87 7.25 -23.73
CA GLY A 360 15.77 6.01 -22.96
C GLY A 360 16.72 5.92 -21.76
N ARG A 361 17.50 6.97 -21.47
CA ARG A 361 18.53 6.97 -20.43
C ARG A 361 17.93 7.00 -19.02
N TYR A 362 16.77 7.60 -18.86
CA TYR A 362 16.09 7.72 -17.58
C TYR A 362 14.72 7.05 -17.64
N VAL A 363 14.28 6.52 -16.51
CA VAL A 363 12.95 5.96 -16.34
C VAL A 363 12.34 6.45 -15.03
N ALA A 364 11.10 6.92 -15.08
CA ALA A 364 10.37 7.43 -13.94
C ALA A 364 9.23 6.48 -13.56
N VAL A 365 9.03 6.31 -12.26
CA VAL A 365 7.95 5.49 -11.67
C VAL A 365 7.41 6.15 -10.41
N ILE A 366 6.18 5.80 -10.09
CA ILE A 366 5.57 6.14 -8.80
C ILE A 366 5.63 4.94 -7.87
N ALA A 367 6.01 5.17 -6.62
CA ALA A 367 5.84 4.23 -5.52
C ALA A 367 4.90 4.78 -4.44
N ALA A 368 3.93 3.97 -4.03
CA ALA A 368 3.13 4.15 -2.83
C ALA A 368 3.91 3.56 -1.64
N ASP A 369 4.48 4.43 -0.81
CA ASP A 369 5.14 4.04 0.43
C ASP A 369 4.08 3.58 1.48
N PRO A 370 4.44 2.74 2.46
CA PRO A 370 3.52 2.39 3.54
C PRO A 370 3.08 3.62 4.34
N ILE A 371 1.77 3.72 4.60
CA ILE A 371 1.15 4.79 5.41
C ILE A 371 1.90 5.02 6.73
N ILE A 372 2.39 3.94 7.34
CA ILE A 372 3.06 3.98 8.63
C ILE A 372 4.49 4.56 8.53
N TYR A 373 5.22 4.38 7.41
CA TYR A 373 6.57 4.94 7.26
C TYR A 373 6.58 6.45 7.06
N SER A 374 5.67 7.02 6.25
CA SER A 374 5.69 8.47 6.01
C SER A 374 5.19 9.28 7.19
N SER A 375 4.39 8.67 8.06
CA SER A 375 3.98 9.28 9.32
C SER A 375 5.16 9.50 10.31
N MET A 376 6.33 8.88 10.05
CA MET A 376 7.58 9.04 10.81
C MET A 376 8.55 10.10 10.23
N SER A 377 8.29 10.68 9.06
CA SER A 377 9.16 11.70 8.46
C SER A 377 8.62 13.13 8.71
N PRO A 378 9.48 14.08 9.12
CA PRO A 378 9.07 15.45 9.47
C PRO A 378 8.50 16.27 8.29
N GLU A 379 8.72 15.82 7.05
CA GLU A 379 8.21 16.50 5.84
C GLU A 379 6.74 16.17 5.52
N TRP A 380 6.14 15.14 6.12
CA TRP A 380 4.82 14.63 5.73
C TRP A 380 3.67 14.97 6.71
N ARG A 381 2.43 15.00 6.18
CA ARG A 381 1.19 15.31 6.92
C ARG A 381 0.70 14.15 7.80
N GLU A 382 -0.29 14.47 8.63
CA GLU A 382 -1.04 13.56 9.53
C GLU A 382 -1.43 12.23 8.85
N LEU A 383 -1.59 11.16 9.64
CA LEU A 383 -2.17 9.89 9.17
C LEU A 383 -3.60 10.10 8.63
N ASP A 384 -3.70 10.37 7.33
CA ASP A 384 -4.96 10.61 6.60
C ASP A 384 -5.49 9.35 5.91
N GLY A 385 -4.87 8.19 6.14
CA GLY A 385 -5.31 6.89 5.59
C GLY A 385 -5.03 6.68 4.10
N ALA A 386 -4.43 7.67 3.43
CA ALA A 386 -3.93 7.55 2.06
C ALA A 386 -2.46 7.12 2.04
N TYR A 387 -2.08 6.28 1.07
CA TYR A 387 -0.68 5.90 0.88
C TYR A 387 0.13 7.14 0.46
N PRO A 388 1.22 7.48 1.16
CA PRO A 388 2.17 8.50 0.73
C PRO A 388 2.77 8.11 -0.62
N ILE A 389 2.68 9.00 -1.60
CA ILE A 389 3.14 8.75 -2.95
C ILE A 389 4.50 9.41 -3.15
N ARG A 390 5.42 8.69 -3.80
CA ARG A 390 6.77 9.15 -4.12
C ARG A 390 7.05 8.95 -5.59
N THR A 391 7.80 9.90 -6.14
CA THR A 391 8.41 9.77 -7.45
C THR A 391 9.84 9.27 -7.32
N LEU A 392 10.18 8.30 -8.18
CA LEU A 392 11.51 7.74 -8.34
C LEU A 392 11.92 7.87 -9.81
N VAL A 393 13.08 8.46 -10.07
CA VAL A 393 13.70 8.46 -11.41
C VAL A 393 15.01 7.70 -11.35
N PHE A 394 15.16 6.70 -12.22
CA PHE A 394 16.35 5.86 -12.34
C PHE A 394 17.10 6.18 -13.63
N ASP A 395 18.42 6.14 -13.57
CA ASP A 395 19.25 5.90 -14.74
C ASP A 395 19.00 4.46 -15.20
N ALA A 396 18.40 4.31 -16.38
CA ALA A 396 17.95 3.04 -16.96
C ALA A 396 19.11 2.10 -17.33
N VAL A 397 20.35 2.59 -17.42
CA VAL A 397 21.52 1.77 -17.74
C VAL A 397 22.11 1.16 -16.47
N THR A 398 22.18 1.93 -15.40
CA THR A 398 22.86 1.55 -14.15
C THR A 398 21.90 1.13 -13.02
N GLY A 399 20.62 1.48 -13.14
CA GLY A 399 19.63 1.36 -12.07
C GLY A 399 19.83 2.36 -10.94
N LYS A 400 20.51 3.49 -11.19
CA LYS A 400 20.77 4.50 -10.17
C LYS A 400 19.65 5.48 -9.99
N ILE A 401 19.15 5.63 -8.77
CA ILE A 401 18.21 6.71 -8.45
C ILE A 401 18.92 8.06 -8.62
N VAL A 402 18.32 8.89 -9.46
CA VAL A 402 18.77 10.22 -9.83
C VAL A 402 17.91 11.27 -9.13
N VAL A 403 16.60 11.05 -9.14
CA VAL A 403 15.63 11.91 -8.43
C VAL A 403 14.78 11.03 -7.53
N GLU A 404 14.64 11.45 -6.27
CA GLU A 404 13.78 10.82 -5.29
C GLU A 404 13.03 11.91 -4.53
N HIS A 405 11.73 12.06 -4.74
CA HIS A 405 11.00 13.09 -4.02
C HIS A 405 9.58 12.69 -3.62
N PRO A 406 9.09 13.22 -2.48
CA PRO A 406 7.70 13.08 -2.07
C PRO A 406 6.76 13.78 -3.07
N ARG A 407 5.70 13.10 -3.51
CA ARG A 407 4.63 13.75 -4.29
C ARG A 407 3.65 14.42 -3.33
N LYS A 408 3.43 15.72 -3.52
CA LYS A 408 2.42 16.46 -2.76
C LYS A 408 1.09 16.34 -3.50
N ALA A 409 0.12 15.64 -2.90
CA ALA A 409 -1.25 15.65 -3.41
C ALA A 409 -1.75 17.11 -3.48
N GLY A 410 -2.11 17.56 -4.68
CA GLY A 410 -2.53 18.92 -4.98
C GLY A 410 -3.01 19.04 -6.42
N ASP A 411 -3.32 20.26 -6.86
CA ASP A 411 -3.76 20.51 -8.24
C ASP A 411 -2.70 20.02 -9.24
N HIS A 412 -3.15 19.39 -10.33
CA HIS A 412 -2.33 18.78 -11.39
C HIS A 412 -1.61 17.49 -10.98
N GLY A 413 -2.22 16.68 -10.10
CA GLY A 413 -1.60 15.47 -9.53
C GLY A 413 -1.29 14.36 -10.53
N ASP A 414 -1.88 14.42 -11.73
CA ASP A 414 -1.75 13.42 -12.78
C ASP A 414 -0.76 13.86 -13.86
N THR A 415 -0.27 15.11 -13.87
CA THR A 415 0.80 15.53 -14.78
C THR A 415 2.13 14.90 -14.38
N PHE A 416 2.73 14.12 -15.28
CA PHE A 416 4.02 13.49 -15.02
C PHE A 416 4.79 13.18 -16.29
N GLN A 417 5.87 13.90 -16.50
CA GLN A 417 6.59 13.85 -17.76
C GLN A 417 8.08 13.75 -17.55
N LEU A 418 8.73 12.96 -18.39
CA LEU A 418 10.17 12.79 -18.35
C LEU A 418 10.81 13.24 -19.66
N SER A 419 11.82 14.09 -19.54
CA SER A 419 12.70 14.51 -20.63
C SER A 419 14.11 13.94 -20.40
N ASP A 420 15.07 14.32 -21.25
CA ASP A 420 16.45 13.89 -21.08
C ASP A 420 17.17 14.58 -19.91
N SER A 421 16.67 15.74 -19.46
CA SER A 421 17.34 16.57 -18.46
C SER A 421 16.50 16.92 -17.23
N ALA A 422 15.18 16.75 -17.32
CA ALA A 422 14.26 17.14 -16.26
C ALA A 422 13.03 16.23 -16.15
N LEU A 423 12.50 16.16 -14.93
CA LEU A 423 11.21 15.56 -14.58
C LEU A 423 10.21 16.67 -14.30
N LEU A 424 9.02 16.64 -14.88
CA LEU A 424 7.88 17.45 -14.47
C LEU A 424 6.93 16.57 -13.64
N ASP A 425 6.82 16.83 -12.34
CA ASP A 425 5.86 16.15 -11.45
C ASP A 425 4.84 17.16 -10.93
N GLY A 426 3.60 17.00 -11.40
CA GLY A 426 2.53 17.96 -11.27
C GLY A 426 2.87 19.28 -11.94
N THR A 427 3.13 20.29 -11.13
CA THR A 427 3.50 21.64 -11.61
C THR A 427 4.98 21.95 -11.47
N VAL A 428 5.76 21.08 -10.80
CA VAL A 428 7.15 21.37 -10.45
C VAL A 428 8.10 20.61 -11.37
N ALA A 429 9.02 21.34 -11.99
CA ALA A 429 10.11 20.75 -12.75
C ALA A 429 11.35 20.54 -11.86
N TYR A 430 11.93 19.36 -11.93
CA TYR A 430 13.14 18.94 -11.22
C TYR A 430 14.24 18.58 -12.20
N SER A 431 15.47 19.00 -11.92
CA SER A 431 16.63 18.62 -12.74
C SER A 431 17.03 17.18 -12.47
N LEU A 432 17.30 16.42 -13.53
CA LEU A 432 17.89 15.07 -13.44
C LEU A 432 19.39 15.11 -13.18
N THR A 433 20.03 16.28 -13.12
CA THR A 433 21.47 16.36 -12.84
C THR A 433 21.74 16.26 -11.34
N ASP A 434 20.96 16.99 -10.54
CA ASP A 434 21.18 17.14 -9.09
C ASP A 434 19.90 16.95 -8.25
N GLY A 435 18.75 16.70 -8.87
CA GLY A 435 17.45 16.57 -8.20
C GLY A 435 16.88 17.90 -7.69
N SER A 436 17.49 19.04 -8.02
CA SER A 436 17.03 20.35 -7.57
C SER A 436 15.74 20.77 -8.30
N ARG A 437 14.89 21.54 -7.60
CA ARG A 437 13.74 22.20 -8.23
C ARG A 437 14.26 23.28 -9.19
N MET A 438 13.90 23.15 -10.46
CA MET A 438 14.21 24.15 -11.50
C MET A 438 13.23 25.32 -11.42
N TRP A 439 11.94 25.03 -11.46
CA TRP A 439 10.85 26.01 -11.42
C TRP A 439 9.52 25.32 -11.09
N ASP A 440 8.51 26.11 -10.75
CA ASP A 440 7.13 25.65 -10.59
C ASP A 440 6.25 26.43 -11.57
N LEU A 441 5.42 25.71 -12.32
CA LEU A 441 4.53 26.28 -13.32
C LEU A 441 3.64 27.38 -12.73
N LYS A 442 3.30 27.27 -11.44
CA LYS A 442 2.50 28.25 -10.69
C LYS A 442 3.21 29.59 -10.49
N ASP A 443 4.53 29.61 -10.57
CA ASP A 443 5.32 30.85 -10.47
C ASP A 443 5.13 31.72 -11.73
N PHE A 444 4.72 31.12 -12.85
CA PHE A 444 4.45 31.81 -14.10
C PHE A 444 2.98 32.18 -14.19
N LYS A 445 2.69 33.47 -14.40
CA LYS A 445 1.35 33.95 -14.73
C LYS A 445 1.04 33.63 -16.19
N LEU A 446 0.84 32.35 -16.48
CA LEU A 446 0.43 31.89 -17.80
C LEU A 446 -0.98 32.37 -18.09
N ASP A 447 -1.25 32.64 -19.36
CA ASP A 447 -2.60 32.93 -19.83
C ASP A 447 -3.50 31.72 -19.56
N ASP A 448 -4.77 31.95 -19.22
CA ASP A 448 -5.75 30.91 -18.91
C ASP A 448 -5.95 29.93 -20.09
N THR A 449 -5.54 30.33 -21.29
CA THR A 449 -5.51 29.50 -22.50
C THR A 449 -4.44 28.40 -22.52
N PHE A 450 -3.40 28.51 -21.67
CA PHE A 450 -2.33 27.53 -21.50
C PHE A 450 -2.37 26.82 -20.15
N LEU A 451 -3.26 27.24 -19.25
CA LEU A 451 -3.54 26.52 -18.02
C LEU A 451 -4.46 25.36 -18.38
N PRO A 452 -3.98 24.09 -18.32
CA PRO A 452 -4.84 22.96 -18.63
C PRO A 452 -6.05 23.00 -17.68
N PRO A 453 -7.29 22.89 -18.17
CA PRO A 453 -8.36 22.45 -17.29
C PRO A 453 -7.91 21.12 -16.66
N ILE A 454 -8.27 20.89 -15.39
CA ILE A 454 -7.92 19.70 -14.58
C ILE A 454 -8.17 18.36 -15.34
N ALA A 455 -8.98 18.38 -16.40
CA ALA A 455 -9.27 17.24 -17.27
C ALA A 455 -8.33 17.05 -18.50
N THR A 456 -7.16 17.70 -18.56
CA THR A 456 -6.22 17.65 -19.71
C THR A 456 -4.74 17.42 -19.32
N GLU A 457 -4.52 16.83 -18.15
CA GLU A 457 -3.19 16.55 -17.60
C GLU A 457 -2.48 15.44 -18.40
N TYR A 458 -1.29 15.72 -18.95
CA TYR A 458 -0.50 14.75 -19.73
C TYR A 458 0.53 14.04 -18.86
N ALA A 459 0.50 12.71 -18.91
CA ALA A 459 1.54 11.84 -18.37
C ALA A 459 2.17 11.06 -19.53
N GLY A 460 3.48 11.20 -19.69
CA GLY A 460 4.19 10.48 -20.75
C GLY A 460 5.60 10.98 -21.03
N THR A 461 6.19 10.40 -22.07
CA THR A 461 7.50 10.83 -22.58
C THR A 461 7.40 12.25 -23.16
N ALA A 462 8.26 13.16 -22.71
CA ALA A 462 8.27 14.56 -23.15
C ALA A 462 9.14 14.80 -24.40
N GLY A 463 9.52 16.05 -24.69
CA GLY A 463 10.63 16.37 -25.59
C GLY A 463 11.98 16.15 -24.91
N HIS A 464 13.10 16.28 -25.65
CA HIS A 464 14.43 16.14 -25.04
C HIS A 464 14.71 17.26 -24.03
N SER A 465 14.16 18.46 -24.25
CA SER A 465 14.31 19.67 -23.45
C SER A 465 13.04 20.52 -23.38
N SER A 466 11.87 19.90 -23.59
CA SER A 466 10.56 20.54 -23.55
C SER A 466 9.51 19.66 -22.85
N PHE A 467 8.44 20.27 -22.35
CA PHE A 467 7.27 19.60 -21.79
C PHE A 467 5.98 19.95 -22.55
N ILE A 468 4.94 19.18 -22.30
CA ILE A 468 3.61 19.35 -22.85
C ILE A 468 2.69 19.89 -21.76
N LEU A 469 2.01 21.01 -22.01
CA LEU A 469 1.07 21.61 -21.06
C LEU A 469 -0.34 21.04 -21.18
N GLY A 470 -0.62 20.28 -22.23
CA GLY A 470 -1.93 19.74 -22.55
C GLY A 470 -2.62 20.51 -23.67
N TYR A 471 -3.91 20.29 -23.80
CA TYR A 471 -4.72 20.83 -24.88
C TYR A 471 -5.52 22.05 -24.44
N ASP A 472 -5.81 22.95 -25.38
CA ASP A 472 -6.77 24.02 -25.09
C ASP A 472 -8.20 23.47 -24.87
N SER A 473 -9.11 24.30 -24.36
CA SER A 473 -10.48 23.90 -24.05
C SER A 473 -11.27 23.37 -25.26
N GLY A 474 -10.87 23.75 -26.47
CA GLY A 474 -11.42 23.24 -27.73
C GLY A 474 -10.75 21.96 -28.22
N ARG A 475 -9.63 21.57 -27.61
CA ARG A 475 -8.75 20.46 -27.98
C ARG A 475 -8.17 20.57 -29.40
N ASP A 476 -8.14 21.78 -29.95
CA ASP A 476 -7.67 22.04 -31.31
C ASP A 476 -6.15 22.23 -31.37
N SER A 477 -5.55 22.51 -30.21
CA SER A 477 -4.16 22.93 -30.12
C SER A 477 -3.48 22.40 -28.87
N LEU A 478 -2.21 22.06 -29.03
CA LEU A 478 -1.31 21.57 -27.98
C LEU A 478 -0.45 22.73 -27.44
N GLY A 479 -0.43 22.90 -26.12
CA GLY A 479 0.53 23.76 -25.45
C GLY A 479 1.85 23.02 -25.23
N VAL A 480 2.96 23.62 -25.65
CA VAL A 480 4.31 23.10 -25.41
C VAL A 480 5.19 24.18 -24.77
N ILE A 481 6.13 23.77 -23.93
CA ILE A 481 6.93 24.68 -23.11
C ILE A 481 8.39 24.23 -23.11
N SER A 482 9.31 25.17 -23.33
CA SER A 482 10.74 24.90 -23.23
C SER A 482 11.18 24.88 -21.76
N GLN A 483 12.04 23.94 -21.38
CA GLN A 483 12.61 23.89 -20.02
C GLN A 483 13.45 25.13 -19.67
N ALA A 484 14.08 25.75 -20.68
CA ALA A 484 14.92 26.91 -20.52
C ALA A 484 14.12 28.23 -20.47
N SER A 485 12.94 28.27 -21.09
CA SER A 485 12.09 29.46 -21.20
C SER A 485 10.63 29.17 -20.80
N PRO A 486 10.38 28.74 -19.55
CA PRO A 486 9.04 28.29 -19.14
C PRO A 486 7.98 29.40 -19.09
N SER A 487 8.37 30.67 -19.12
CA SER A 487 7.43 31.80 -19.16
C SER A 487 6.83 32.08 -20.54
N GLN A 488 7.24 31.35 -21.58
CA GLN A 488 6.80 31.58 -22.97
C GLN A 488 6.33 30.28 -23.63
N PRO A 489 5.18 29.72 -23.22
CA PRO A 489 4.64 28.55 -23.88
C PRO A 489 4.27 28.86 -25.34
N ARG A 490 4.31 27.83 -26.18
CA ARG A 490 3.93 27.87 -27.59
C ARG A 490 2.67 27.05 -27.81
N LYS A 491 1.81 27.55 -28.70
CA LYS A 491 0.57 26.89 -29.11
C LYS A 491 0.79 26.24 -30.47
N VAL A 492 0.54 24.95 -30.57
CA VAL A 492 0.74 24.13 -31.77
C VAL A 492 -0.59 23.58 -32.23
N ASN A 493 -1.01 23.95 -33.44
CA ASN A 493 -2.28 23.50 -34.01
C ASN A 493 -2.08 22.30 -34.94
N GLY A 494 -3.09 21.44 -35.03
CA GLY A 494 -3.10 20.32 -35.98
C GLY A 494 -2.14 19.19 -35.64
N THR A 495 -1.86 18.95 -34.36
CA THR A 495 -1.09 17.78 -33.92
C THR A 495 -1.84 16.49 -34.21
N LEU A 496 -1.13 15.44 -34.62
CA LEU A 496 -1.72 14.10 -34.75
C LEU A 496 -1.90 13.51 -33.35
N HIS A 497 -3.13 13.18 -32.97
CA HIS A 497 -3.47 12.65 -31.67
C HIS A 497 -4.55 11.57 -31.77
N GLU A 498 -4.69 10.78 -30.70
CA GLU A 498 -5.81 9.87 -30.47
C GLU A 498 -7.11 10.69 -30.44
N GLN A 499 -8.04 10.56 -31.38
CA GLN A 499 -9.22 11.40 -31.53
C GLN A 499 -10.27 11.25 -30.41
N GLU A 500 -10.53 10.04 -29.90
CA GLU A 500 -11.50 9.78 -28.82
C GLU A 500 -11.01 10.35 -27.48
N ARG A 501 -9.72 10.16 -27.16
CA ARG A 501 -9.13 10.64 -25.90
C ARG A 501 -8.48 12.01 -26.01
N SER A 502 -8.14 12.41 -27.23
CA SER A 502 -7.28 13.56 -27.54
C SER A 502 -5.88 13.44 -26.95
N ASP A 503 -5.33 12.22 -26.83
CA ASP A 503 -4.00 12.01 -26.28
C ASP A 503 -2.93 12.07 -27.38
N ILE A 504 -1.86 12.86 -27.13
CA ILE A 504 -0.73 12.97 -28.04
C ILE A 504 0.14 11.73 -27.92
N VAL A 505 0.56 11.16 -29.05
CA VAL A 505 1.58 10.11 -29.07
C VAL A 505 2.93 10.74 -29.32
N THR A 506 3.85 10.53 -28.38
CA THR A 506 5.25 10.93 -28.52
C THR A 506 6.09 9.71 -28.83
N ALA A 507 7.00 9.84 -29.79
CA ALA A 507 8.01 8.82 -30.09
C ALA A 507 9.38 9.45 -29.92
N ARG A 508 10.02 9.20 -28.78
CA ARG A 508 11.35 9.73 -28.44
C ARG A 508 11.45 11.25 -28.64
N GLY A 509 10.45 12.00 -28.18
CA GLY A 509 10.41 13.46 -28.29
C GLY A 509 9.90 14.02 -29.63
N TRP A 510 9.50 13.16 -30.57
CA TRP A 510 8.88 13.54 -31.84
C TRP A 510 7.37 13.35 -31.81
N ILE A 511 6.66 14.22 -32.52
CA ILE A 511 5.21 14.11 -32.75
C ILE A 511 4.90 14.32 -34.24
N GLY A 512 3.70 13.91 -34.67
CA GLY A 512 3.17 14.25 -35.99
C GLY A 512 2.35 15.55 -35.97
N VAL A 513 2.41 16.33 -37.05
CA VAL A 513 1.62 17.55 -37.24
C VAL A 513 1.13 17.63 -38.69
N TYR A 514 -0.12 18.04 -38.89
CA TYR A 514 -0.67 18.33 -40.21
C TYR A 514 -0.11 19.63 -40.79
N ASP A 515 0.20 19.63 -42.10
CA ASP A 515 0.77 20.77 -42.82
C ASP A 515 -0.18 21.98 -42.85
N ASP A 516 -1.48 21.73 -42.97
CA ASP A 516 -2.51 22.78 -43.03
C ASP A 516 -2.83 23.40 -41.67
N ARG A 517 -2.41 22.74 -40.58
CA ARG A 517 -2.69 23.10 -39.18
C ARG A 517 -4.17 23.37 -38.90
N ALA A 518 -5.04 22.83 -39.73
CA ALA A 518 -6.47 22.98 -39.55
C ALA A 518 -6.92 22.20 -38.30
N PRO A 519 -7.92 22.71 -37.55
CA PRO A 519 -8.57 21.94 -36.50
C PRO A 519 -8.98 20.56 -37.01
N GLN A 520 -8.93 19.56 -36.13
CA GLN A 520 -9.48 18.25 -36.44
C GLN A 520 -11.00 18.37 -36.54
N GLY A 521 -11.59 17.72 -37.55
CA GLY A 521 -13.05 17.65 -37.66
C GLY A 521 -13.66 16.90 -36.48
N HIS A 522 -14.98 16.99 -36.29
CA HIS A 522 -15.65 16.21 -35.24
C HIS A 522 -15.53 14.69 -35.50
N ILE A 523 -15.54 13.87 -34.44
CA ILE A 523 -15.41 12.40 -34.52
C ILE A 523 -16.40 11.73 -35.50
N ASP A 524 -17.56 12.34 -35.70
CA ASP A 524 -18.62 11.86 -36.59
C ASP A 524 -18.42 12.23 -38.07
N GLU A 525 -17.45 13.10 -38.36
CA GLU A 525 -17.11 13.50 -39.72
C GLU A 525 -16.30 12.42 -40.45
N GLU A 526 -16.40 12.45 -41.77
CA GLU A 526 -15.57 11.63 -42.65
C GLU A 526 -14.09 12.03 -42.49
N ALA A 527 -13.24 11.03 -42.22
CA ALA A 527 -11.81 11.20 -42.11
C ALA A 527 -11.24 11.63 -43.46
N LYS A 528 -10.54 12.77 -43.45
CA LYS A 528 -9.93 13.35 -44.65
C LYS A 528 -8.43 13.19 -44.57
N ALA A 529 -7.88 12.57 -45.60
CA ALA A 529 -6.46 12.39 -45.71
C ALA A 529 -5.79 13.76 -45.95
N ARG A 530 -4.83 14.11 -45.09
CA ARG A 530 -4.13 15.39 -45.08
C ARG A 530 -2.63 15.14 -45.08
N ARG A 531 -1.85 16.08 -45.64
CA ARG A 531 -0.39 15.99 -45.54
C ARG A 531 0.06 16.26 -44.12
N ALA A 532 0.98 15.45 -43.63
CA ALA A 532 1.55 15.56 -42.29
C ALA A 532 3.06 15.39 -42.32
N HIS A 533 3.73 15.88 -41.29
CA HIS A 533 5.16 15.69 -41.06
C HIS A 533 5.44 15.38 -39.59
N ALA A 534 6.54 14.69 -39.32
CA ALA A 534 7.08 14.55 -37.98
C ALA A 534 8.00 15.73 -37.64
N ILE A 535 7.90 16.23 -36.41
CA ILE A 535 8.71 17.33 -35.87
C ILE A 535 9.00 17.09 -34.37
N SER A 536 10.13 17.58 -33.89
CA SER A 536 10.49 17.48 -32.47
C SER A 536 9.66 18.44 -31.61
N LEU A 537 9.26 18.01 -30.42
CA LEU A 537 8.62 18.87 -29.42
C LEU A 537 9.52 20.05 -29.03
N ASP A 538 10.83 19.81 -29.02
CA ASP A 538 11.83 20.82 -28.70
C ASP A 538 11.80 21.97 -29.71
N ALA A 539 11.70 21.67 -31.01
CA ALA A 539 11.58 22.69 -32.05
C ALA A 539 10.26 23.46 -31.94
N LEU A 540 9.16 22.77 -31.64
CA LEU A 540 7.85 23.40 -31.44
C LEU A 540 7.83 24.34 -30.23
N SER A 541 8.60 24.02 -29.19
CA SER A 541 8.76 24.86 -28.00
C SER A 541 9.83 25.95 -28.16
N GLU A 542 10.54 25.99 -29.30
CA GLU A 542 11.71 26.83 -29.53
C GLU A 542 12.81 26.65 -28.47
N ALA A 543 13.04 25.41 -28.04
CA ALA A 543 14.09 25.10 -27.10
C ALA A 543 15.48 25.43 -27.71
N PRO A 544 16.45 25.88 -26.89
CA PRO A 544 17.81 26.11 -27.37
C PRO A 544 18.40 24.85 -28.01
N GLU A 545 19.08 25.01 -29.15
CA GLU A 545 19.73 23.90 -29.88
C GLU A 545 18.77 22.80 -30.37
N ALA A 546 17.47 23.06 -30.41
CA ALA A 546 16.48 22.09 -30.87
C ALA A 546 16.68 21.69 -32.35
N ASP A 547 16.42 20.41 -32.63
CA ASP A 547 16.39 19.89 -34.00
C ASP A 547 15.10 20.34 -34.70
N ALA A 548 15.22 21.37 -35.54
CA ALA A 548 14.13 21.95 -36.31
C ALA A 548 13.84 21.22 -37.63
N ARG A 549 14.49 20.08 -37.91
CA ARG A 549 14.18 19.28 -39.10
C ARG A 549 12.75 18.75 -39.02
N THR A 550 12.12 18.68 -40.19
CA THR A 550 10.82 18.03 -40.36
C THR A 550 10.96 16.86 -41.32
N PHE A 551 10.16 15.83 -41.10
CA PHE A 551 10.18 14.61 -41.90
C PHE A 551 8.80 14.37 -42.49
N ASP A 552 8.69 14.37 -43.82
CA ASP A 552 7.42 14.23 -44.52
C ASP A 552 6.82 12.83 -44.30
N LEU A 553 5.63 12.76 -43.70
CA LEU A 553 4.88 11.51 -43.50
C LEU A 553 3.95 11.22 -44.69
N GLY A 554 3.87 12.14 -45.65
CA GLY A 554 2.97 12.07 -46.78
C GLY A 554 1.53 12.41 -46.41
N THR A 555 0.60 12.03 -47.28
CA THR A 555 -0.83 12.19 -47.04
C THR A 555 -1.34 11.02 -46.19
N THR A 556 -1.96 11.32 -45.05
CA THR A 556 -2.43 10.32 -44.09
C THR A 556 -3.82 10.66 -43.57
N LEU A 557 -4.60 9.62 -43.25
CA LEU A 557 -5.86 9.76 -42.53
C LEU A 557 -5.66 10.09 -41.04
N GLY A 558 -4.48 9.85 -40.45
CA GLY A 558 -4.21 10.09 -39.03
C GLY A 558 -3.08 9.23 -38.47
N ILE A 559 -2.81 9.38 -37.17
CA ILE A 559 -1.81 8.57 -36.45
C ILE A 559 -2.38 7.23 -36.03
N ASN A 560 -1.58 6.18 -36.15
CA ASN A 560 -1.88 4.86 -35.63
C ASN A 560 -1.26 4.71 -34.23
N VAL A 561 -2.06 4.93 -33.20
CA VAL A 561 -1.61 4.99 -31.80
C VAL A 561 -1.02 3.65 -31.31
N PRO A 562 -1.71 2.50 -31.43
CA PRO A 562 -1.17 1.22 -30.94
C PRO A 562 0.15 0.83 -31.63
N ALA A 563 0.23 1.08 -32.94
CA ALA A 563 1.43 0.77 -33.71
C ALA A 563 2.60 1.69 -33.32
N SER A 564 2.33 2.98 -33.06
CA SER A 564 3.35 3.95 -32.65
C SER A 564 3.92 3.62 -31.26
N LEU A 565 3.06 3.29 -30.29
CA LEU A 565 3.47 2.96 -28.91
C LEU A 565 4.28 1.65 -28.85
N SER A 566 3.84 0.59 -29.54
CA SER A 566 4.50 -0.72 -29.52
C SER A 566 5.88 -0.74 -30.18
N THR A 567 6.14 0.18 -31.11
CA THR A 567 7.40 0.25 -31.87
C THR A 567 8.28 1.43 -31.51
N GLY A 568 7.77 2.41 -30.75
CA GLY A 568 8.50 3.64 -30.41
C GLY A 568 8.75 4.54 -31.63
N THR A 569 7.85 4.52 -32.61
CA THR A 569 7.92 5.29 -33.87
C THR A 569 6.67 6.14 -34.06
N ILE A 570 6.70 7.10 -35.00
CA ILE A 570 5.47 7.76 -35.46
C ILE A 570 4.96 6.98 -36.67
N SER A 571 3.90 6.21 -36.46
CA SER A 571 3.28 5.35 -37.47
C SER A 571 1.94 5.93 -37.88
N VAL A 572 1.74 6.17 -39.17
CA VAL A 572 0.51 6.82 -39.69
C VAL A 572 -0.25 5.93 -40.65
N PHE A 573 -1.56 6.13 -40.73
CA PHE A 573 -2.43 5.43 -41.66
C PHE A 573 -2.16 5.85 -43.11
N PRO A 574 -2.46 5.01 -44.11
CA PRO A 574 -2.41 5.39 -45.52
C PRO A 574 -3.40 6.52 -45.84
N ALA A 575 -3.26 7.10 -47.04
CA ALA A 575 -4.16 8.16 -47.53
C ALA A 575 -5.58 7.67 -47.84
N THR A 576 -5.76 6.38 -48.05
CA THR A 576 -7.04 5.75 -48.37
C THR A 576 -7.18 4.47 -47.57
N THR A 577 -8.41 4.13 -47.18
CA THR A 577 -8.67 2.82 -46.60
C THR A 577 -8.44 1.72 -47.66
N PRO A 578 -8.05 0.50 -47.25
CA PRO A 578 -7.84 -0.63 -48.16
C PRO A 578 -9.05 -0.97 -49.04
N ASP A 579 -10.27 -0.72 -48.57
CA ASP A 579 -11.52 -0.94 -49.32
C ASP A 579 -11.96 0.30 -50.14
N GLY A 580 -11.24 1.41 -50.01
CA GLY A 580 -11.54 2.68 -50.68
C GLY A 580 -12.81 3.38 -50.21
N GLN A 581 -13.43 2.92 -49.11
CA GLN A 581 -14.67 3.49 -48.59
C GLN A 581 -14.41 4.68 -47.66
N PRO A 582 -15.31 5.68 -47.67
CA PRO A 582 -15.38 6.70 -46.63
C PRO A 582 -15.36 6.09 -45.23
N THR A 583 -14.49 6.58 -44.36
CA THR A 583 -14.38 6.13 -42.98
C THR A 583 -14.55 7.33 -42.06
N LYS A 584 -15.32 7.18 -40.98
CA LYS A 584 -15.46 8.22 -39.95
C LYS A 584 -14.19 8.36 -39.13
N LEU A 585 -13.91 9.54 -38.61
CA LEU A 585 -12.75 9.76 -37.76
C LEU A 585 -12.77 8.89 -36.49
N SER A 586 -13.94 8.64 -35.90
CA SER A 586 -14.11 7.68 -34.79
C SER A 586 -13.69 6.24 -35.11
N ASN A 587 -13.72 5.84 -36.38
CA ASN A 587 -13.38 4.48 -36.81
C ASN A 587 -11.88 4.28 -37.03
N LEU A 588 -11.07 5.35 -37.09
CA LEU A 588 -9.61 5.23 -37.17
C LEU A 588 -8.98 4.74 -35.87
N GLU A 589 -9.81 4.56 -34.84
CA GLU A 589 -9.38 4.40 -33.45
C GLU A 589 -10.23 3.38 -32.69
N GLY A 590 -11.53 3.29 -33.02
CA GLY A 590 -12.42 2.26 -32.50
C GLY A 590 -12.10 0.84 -33.00
N SER A 591 -11.81 -0.06 -32.07
CA SER A 591 -11.47 -1.47 -32.29
C SER A 591 -12.54 -2.30 -33.04
N SER A 592 -13.81 -1.91 -32.97
CA SER A 592 -14.91 -2.78 -33.40
C SER A 592 -15.37 -2.60 -34.85
N THR A 593 -14.93 -1.52 -35.53
CA THR A 593 -15.43 -1.16 -36.86
C THR A 593 -14.37 -1.18 -37.96
N TRP A 594 -13.07 -1.26 -37.64
CA TRP A 594 -11.98 -1.39 -38.62
C TRP A 594 -11.55 -2.84 -38.90
N LYS A 595 -12.48 -3.79 -38.69
CA LYS A 595 -12.29 -5.22 -38.97
C LYS A 595 -12.05 -5.44 -40.48
N GLY A 596 -10.77 -5.55 -40.87
CA GLY A 596 -10.34 -5.92 -42.22
C GLY A 596 -9.77 -4.79 -43.10
N SER A 597 -9.37 -3.64 -42.55
CA SER A 597 -8.90 -2.48 -43.35
C SER A 597 -7.74 -1.66 -42.75
N SER A 598 -6.92 -2.23 -41.85
CA SER A 598 -5.91 -1.45 -41.10
C SER A 598 -4.46 -1.83 -41.36
N SER A 599 -3.84 -1.26 -42.40
CA SER A 599 -2.38 -1.28 -42.51
C SER A 599 -1.78 0.07 -42.11
N VAL A 600 -0.58 0.04 -41.52
CA VAL A 600 0.26 1.24 -41.41
C VAL A 600 0.74 1.60 -42.82
N GLY A 601 0.69 2.88 -43.17
CA GLY A 601 1.15 3.37 -44.48
C GLY A 601 2.62 3.76 -44.42
N THR A 602 2.92 4.72 -43.57
CA THR A 602 4.24 5.35 -43.44
C THR A 602 4.70 5.29 -41.99
N VAL A 603 5.99 5.01 -41.79
CA VAL A 603 6.64 4.96 -40.48
C VAL A 603 7.80 5.94 -40.46
N PHE A 604 7.82 6.80 -39.45
CA PHE A 604 8.99 7.61 -39.10
C PHE A 604 9.66 7.03 -37.85
N SER A 605 10.93 6.61 -38.00
CA SER A 605 11.74 6.13 -36.88
C SER A 605 12.63 7.27 -36.35
N PRO A 606 12.41 7.75 -35.10
CA PRO A 606 13.28 8.74 -34.48
C PRO A 606 14.71 8.24 -34.26
N ALA A 607 14.88 6.93 -34.08
CA ALA A 607 16.18 6.32 -33.82
C ALA A 607 17.13 6.40 -35.02
N THR A 608 16.59 6.29 -36.24
CA THR A 608 17.35 6.40 -37.49
C THR A 608 17.12 7.75 -38.19
N THR A 609 16.15 8.55 -37.73
CA THR A 609 15.69 9.78 -38.39
C THR A 609 15.31 9.56 -39.85
N THR A 610 14.64 8.44 -40.14
CA THR A 610 14.21 8.05 -41.49
C THR A 610 12.71 7.85 -41.57
N VAL A 611 12.14 8.25 -42.70
CA VAL A 611 10.78 7.90 -43.08
C VAL A 611 10.83 6.80 -44.11
N ALA A 612 10.05 5.74 -43.90
CA ALA A 612 9.90 4.65 -44.85
C ALA A 612 8.44 4.22 -44.94
N PRO A 613 7.98 3.84 -46.14
CA PRO A 613 6.77 3.02 -46.29
C PRO A 613 6.89 1.70 -45.49
N LEU A 614 5.75 1.15 -45.06
CA LEU A 614 5.75 -0.05 -44.23
C LEU A 614 6.42 -1.27 -44.89
N ASP A 615 6.23 -1.45 -46.19
CA ASP A 615 6.80 -2.57 -46.98
C ASP A 615 8.34 -2.53 -47.06
N GLN A 616 8.94 -1.38 -46.74
CA GLN A 616 10.39 -1.20 -46.65
C GLN A 616 10.94 -1.32 -45.22
N SER A 617 10.08 -1.72 -44.26
CA SER A 617 10.42 -1.86 -42.84
C SER A 617 10.28 -3.32 -42.37
N PRO A 618 11.14 -4.26 -42.82
CA PRO A 618 11.01 -5.68 -42.51
C PRO A 618 11.24 -6.02 -41.02
N HIS A 619 11.78 -5.08 -40.23
CA HIS A 619 11.98 -5.18 -38.79
C HIS A 619 10.82 -4.59 -37.97
N TYR A 620 9.80 -4.07 -38.64
CA TYR A 620 8.60 -3.57 -38.01
C TYR A 620 7.65 -4.74 -37.73
N VAL A 621 7.22 -4.92 -36.48
CA VAL A 621 6.20 -5.92 -36.14
C VAL A 621 4.84 -5.32 -36.49
N THR A 622 4.19 -5.86 -37.53
CA THR A 622 2.84 -5.45 -37.88
C THR A 622 1.80 -6.28 -37.17
N ALA A 623 2.06 -7.53 -36.79
CA ALA A 623 1.14 -8.35 -36.01
C ALA A 623 1.91 -9.32 -35.11
N VAL A 624 1.32 -9.70 -33.99
CA VAL A 624 1.77 -10.81 -33.14
C VAL A 624 0.57 -11.64 -32.71
N GLY A 625 0.73 -12.96 -32.69
CA GLY A 625 -0.36 -13.88 -32.36
C GLY A 625 0.14 -15.28 -32.02
N ILE A 626 -0.79 -16.15 -31.64
CA ILE A 626 -0.51 -17.58 -31.44
C ILE A 626 -1.22 -18.37 -32.55
N THR A 627 -0.45 -19.03 -33.39
CA THR A 627 -0.94 -19.82 -34.53
C THR A 627 -0.59 -21.29 -34.37
N THR A 628 -1.33 -22.20 -35.01
CA THR A 628 -0.93 -23.61 -35.15
C THR A 628 -0.07 -23.80 -36.40
N THR A 629 0.87 -24.74 -36.39
CA THR A 629 1.59 -25.14 -37.61
C THR A 629 0.82 -26.18 -38.43
N SER A 630 0.84 -26.02 -39.75
CA SER A 630 0.30 -27.01 -40.69
C SER A 630 1.18 -28.27 -40.71
N LEU A 631 0.56 -29.45 -40.57
CA LEU A 631 1.28 -30.72 -40.67
C LEU A 631 1.83 -31.00 -42.08
N GLU A 632 1.31 -30.34 -43.13
CA GLU A 632 1.71 -30.61 -44.52
C GLU A 632 2.95 -29.82 -44.94
N ASN A 633 3.11 -28.58 -44.47
CA ASN A 633 4.15 -27.67 -44.95
C ASN A 633 4.86 -26.87 -43.83
N GLY A 634 4.52 -27.09 -42.56
CA GLY A 634 5.16 -26.42 -41.42
C GLY A 634 4.85 -24.92 -41.31
N ALA A 635 4.01 -24.36 -42.18
CA ALA A 635 3.64 -22.95 -42.16
C ALA A 635 2.58 -22.66 -41.09
N PRO A 636 2.56 -21.45 -40.51
CA PRO A 636 1.50 -21.05 -39.58
C PRO A 636 0.14 -21.02 -40.29
N VAL A 637 -0.85 -21.67 -39.69
CA VAL A 637 -2.24 -21.70 -40.15
C VAL A 637 -2.94 -20.47 -39.60
N THR A 638 -3.18 -19.48 -40.46
CA THR A 638 -3.78 -18.19 -40.09
C THR A 638 -5.28 -18.09 -40.36
N LYS A 639 -5.92 -19.17 -40.81
CA LYS A 639 -7.38 -19.21 -41.02
C LYS A 639 -8.01 -20.17 -40.03
N THR A 640 -8.74 -19.62 -39.06
CA THR A 640 -9.58 -20.38 -38.13
C THR A 640 -11.01 -20.38 -38.62
N THR A 641 -11.53 -21.55 -38.98
CA THR A 641 -12.97 -21.79 -39.09
C THR A 641 -13.57 -21.55 -37.70
N GLU A 642 -14.60 -20.69 -37.60
CA GLU A 642 -15.30 -20.36 -36.35
C GLU A 642 -15.57 -21.62 -35.51
N GLY A 643 -15.10 -21.62 -34.26
CA GLY A 643 -15.27 -22.72 -33.32
C GLY A 643 -15.03 -22.27 -31.88
N ASN A 644 -16.10 -21.93 -31.18
CA ASN A 644 -16.14 -21.28 -29.85
C ASN A 644 -15.73 -22.18 -28.66
N THR A 645 -14.85 -23.17 -28.86
CA THR A 645 -14.43 -24.05 -27.76
C THR A 645 -13.20 -23.47 -27.06
N ALA A 646 -13.45 -22.71 -25.99
CA ALA A 646 -12.45 -22.24 -25.02
C ALA A 646 -11.89 -23.41 -24.18
N VAL A 647 -11.20 -24.35 -24.83
CA VAL A 647 -10.52 -25.45 -24.15
C VAL A 647 -9.05 -25.08 -24.01
N ILE A 648 -8.58 -24.85 -22.79
CA ILE A 648 -7.16 -24.63 -22.49
C ILE A 648 -6.35 -25.80 -23.06
N THR A 649 -5.41 -25.53 -23.97
CA THR A 649 -4.52 -26.55 -24.56
C THR A 649 -3.10 -26.41 -24.04
N THR A 650 -2.34 -27.51 -24.16
CA THR A 650 -0.89 -27.54 -23.90
C THR A 650 -0.19 -28.04 -25.17
N GLY A 651 0.67 -27.21 -25.76
CA GLY A 651 1.71 -27.66 -26.69
C GLY A 651 1.41 -27.62 -28.20
N ASP A 652 0.40 -26.89 -28.66
CA ASP A 652 0.07 -26.74 -30.10
C ASP A 652 0.22 -25.31 -30.66
N GLY A 653 0.50 -24.34 -29.79
CA GLY A 653 0.63 -22.93 -30.15
C GLY A 653 2.06 -22.52 -30.49
N HIS A 654 2.24 -21.83 -31.61
CA HIS A 654 3.46 -21.11 -31.95
C HIS A 654 3.23 -19.61 -31.85
N ILE A 655 4.17 -18.92 -31.20
CA ILE A 655 4.27 -17.47 -31.25
C ILE A 655 4.72 -17.09 -32.66
N THR A 656 3.90 -16.31 -33.32
CA THR A 656 4.09 -15.91 -34.71
C THR A 656 4.02 -14.40 -34.81
N ILE A 657 4.89 -13.82 -35.64
CA ILE A 657 4.84 -12.40 -35.97
C ILE A 657 4.57 -12.20 -37.45
N LYS A 658 3.96 -11.07 -37.79
CA LYS A 658 3.91 -10.54 -39.14
C LYS A 658 4.79 -9.31 -39.20
N THR A 659 5.63 -9.23 -40.22
CA THR A 659 6.60 -8.14 -40.42
C THR A 659 6.07 -7.10 -41.41
N GLY A 660 6.71 -5.92 -41.47
CA GLY A 660 6.33 -4.82 -42.37
C GLY A 660 6.23 -5.22 -43.86
N ASP A 661 7.08 -6.15 -44.31
CA ASP A 661 7.03 -6.74 -45.66
C ASP A 661 5.95 -7.83 -45.81
N SER A 662 5.00 -7.91 -44.86
CA SER A 662 3.89 -8.87 -44.80
C SER A 662 4.29 -10.34 -44.72
N ARG A 663 5.52 -10.66 -44.35
CA ARG A 663 5.92 -12.04 -44.06
C ARG A 663 5.38 -12.49 -42.72
N ILE A 664 4.86 -13.71 -42.67
CA ILE A 664 4.40 -14.35 -41.43
C ILE A 664 5.47 -15.36 -41.02
N ILE A 665 6.04 -15.16 -39.83
CA ILE A 665 7.21 -15.91 -39.34
C ILE A 665 6.85 -16.55 -38.01
N PRO A 666 6.80 -17.90 -37.91
CA PRO A 666 6.71 -18.58 -36.63
C PRO A 666 8.07 -18.49 -35.93
N LEU A 667 8.09 -17.94 -34.71
CA LEU A 667 9.33 -17.70 -33.96
C LEU A 667 9.68 -18.84 -33.01
N THR A 668 8.69 -19.33 -32.25
CA THR A 668 8.90 -20.37 -31.23
C THR A 668 7.59 -21.04 -30.85
N GLU A 669 7.69 -22.29 -30.42
CA GLU A 669 6.60 -22.94 -29.66
C GLU A 669 6.41 -22.23 -28.31
N VAL A 670 5.16 -22.19 -27.88
CA VAL A 670 4.79 -21.83 -26.51
C VAL A 670 5.32 -22.92 -25.58
N GLU A 671 6.00 -22.51 -24.50
CA GLU A 671 6.69 -23.43 -23.59
C GLU A 671 5.76 -24.55 -23.04
N PRO A 672 6.23 -25.81 -22.96
CA PRO A 672 5.45 -26.90 -22.41
C PRO A 672 4.93 -26.60 -20.99
N GLY A 673 3.66 -26.94 -20.72
CA GLY A 673 3.02 -26.66 -19.44
C GLY A 673 2.43 -25.25 -19.29
N SER A 674 2.55 -24.39 -20.32
CA SER A 674 1.78 -23.12 -20.39
C SER A 674 0.29 -23.39 -20.43
N THR A 675 -0.50 -22.57 -19.71
CA THR A 675 -1.97 -22.64 -19.71
C THR A 675 -2.47 -21.42 -20.49
N TYR A 676 -2.81 -21.61 -21.76
CA TYR A 676 -3.30 -20.54 -22.62
C TYR A 676 -4.59 -20.97 -23.33
N TYR A 677 -5.41 -19.99 -23.71
CA TYR A 677 -6.54 -20.24 -24.62
C TYR A 677 -6.08 -20.94 -25.90
N PRO A 678 -6.87 -21.88 -26.44
CA PRO A 678 -6.48 -22.60 -27.63
C PRO A 678 -6.31 -21.63 -28.80
N PRO A 679 -5.38 -21.86 -29.75
CA PRO A 679 -5.16 -20.96 -30.88
C PRO A 679 -6.43 -20.67 -31.71
N ARG A 680 -7.45 -21.56 -31.64
CA ARG A 680 -8.74 -21.42 -32.34
C ARG A 680 -9.79 -20.58 -31.61
N SER A 681 -9.51 -20.14 -30.38
CA SER A 681 -10.45 -19.35 -29.56
C SER A 681 -10.69 -17.93 -30.07
N GLY A 682 -9.81 -17.40 -30.91
CA GLY A 682 -9.80 -15.99 -31.29
C GLY A 682 -9.12 -15.06 -30.27
N GLU A 683 -8.75 -15.56 -29.08
CA GLU A 683 -8.18 -14.74 -27.99
C GLU A 683 -6.71 -14.30 -28.22
N TYR A 684 -6.00 -14.96 -29.15
CA TYR A 684 -4.57 -14.71 -29.44
C TYR A 684 -4.32 -14.46 -30.93
N ASN A 685 -4.95 -13.44 -31.53
CA ASN A 685 -4.73 -12.95 -32.90
C ASN A 685 -4.20 -14.03 -33.89
N SER A 686 -4.91 -15.15 -33.98
CA SER A 686 -4.46 -16.31 -34.78
C SER A 686 -4.57 -16.03 -36.27
N ALA A 687 -5.39 -15.03 -36.63
CA ALA A 687 -5.54 -14.52 -37.99
C ALA A 687 -4.36 -13.66 -38.46
N MET A 688 -3.46 -13.28 -37.53
CA MET A 688 -2.35 -12.36 -37.81
C MET A 688 -2.85 -11.04 -38.44
N GLU A 689 -3.95 -10.53 -37.91
CA GLU A 689 -4.44 -9.19 -38.20
C GLU A 689 -3.41 -8.18 -37.68
N ASP A 690 -3.17 -7.12 -38.44
CA ASP A 690 -2.16 -6.14 -38.04
C ASP A 690 -2.54 -5.52 -36.67
N ILE A 691 -1.57 -5.25 -35.80
CA ILE A 691 -1.64 -4.49 -34.52
C ILE A 691 -2.40 -3.17 -34.73
N ALA A 692 -2.38 -2.65 -35.95
CA ALA A 692 -3.19 -1.52 -36.43
C ALA A 692 -4.72 -1.77 -36.44
N VAL A 693 -5.18 -3.01 -36.34
CA VAL A 693 -6.58 -3.47 -36.45
C VAL A 693 -7.21 -3.69 -35.07
N SER A 694 -6.43 -4.03 -34.06
CA SER A 694 -6.94 -4.68 -32.86
C SER A 694 -6.55 -3.93 -31.59
N CYS A 695 -7.35 -2.92 -31.25
CA CYS A 695 -7.34 -2.37 -29.88
C CYS A 695 -8.22 -3.22 -28.91
N ASP A 696 -8.90 -4.29 -29.38
CA ASP A 696 -9.74 -5.16 -28.53
C ASP A 696 -9.47 -6.69 -28.62
N ASP A 697 -8.94 -7.23 -29.71
CA ASP A 697 -9.10 -8.67 -30.05
C ASP A 697 -7.78 -9.49 -30.03
N SER A 698 -6.86 -9.17 -29.11
CA SER A 698 -6.05 -10.22 -28.47
C SER A 698 -5.57 -9.80 -27.08
N ARG A 699 -6.50 -9.80 -26.11
CA ARG A 699 -6.37 -9.35 -24.70
C ARG A 699 -5.23 -10.01 -23.91
N HIS A 700 -4.47 -10.88 -24.55
CA HIS A 700 -3.53 -11.79 -23.94
C HIS A 700 -2.18 -11.88 -24.68
N ILE A 701 -1.92 -11.14 -25.78
CA ILE A 701 -0.58 -11.09 -26.41
C ILE A 701 -0.21 -9.72 -27.04
N SER A 702 1.00 -9.21 -26.75
CA SER A 702 1.60 -7.98 -27.33
C SER A 702 3.00 -8.21 -27.86
N SER A 703 3.45 -7.28 -28.70
CA SER A 703 4.86 -7.09 -29.01
C SER A 703 5.36 -5.72 -28.55
N LEU A 704 6.63 -5.66 -28.13
CA LEU A 704 7.33 -4.41 -27.81
C LEU A 704 8.72 -4.43 -28.42
N SER A 705 9.09 -3.38 -29.16
CA SER A 705 10.48 -3.21 -29.63
C SER A 705 11.30 -2.45 -28.59
N THR A 706 12.45 -3.01 -28.20
CA THR A 706 13.38 -2.41 -27.24
C THR A 706 14.80 -2.44 -27.78
N PRO A 707 15.72 -1.60 -27.29
CA PRO A 707 17.14 -1.72 -27.60
C PRO A 707 17.68 -3.15 -27.36
N GLY A 708 18.14 -3.80 -28.43
CA GLY A 708 18.75 -5.13 -28.40
C GLY A 708 17.79 -6.31 -28.49
N SER A 709 16.47 -6.11 -28.34
CA SER A 709 15.50 -7.22 -28.43
C SER A 709 14.09 -6.77 -28.78
N THR A 710 13.39 -7.61 -29.55
CA THR A 710 11.93 -7.53 -29.69
C THR A 710 11.30 -8.50 -28.71
N LEU A 711 10.28 -8.06 -27.98
CA LEU A 711 9.59 -8.87 -26.99
C LEU A 711 8.23 -9.32 -27.51
N ALA A 712 7.84 -10.56 -27.19
CA ALA A 712 6.44 -10.98 -27.18
C ALA A 712 6.01 -11.24 -25.73
N ILE A 713 4.88 -10.66 -25.32
CA ILE A 713 4.38 -10.68 -23.94
C ILE A 713 3.04 -11.40 -23.96
N ILE A 714 2.91 -12.48 -23.20
CA ILE A 714 1.74 -13.35 -23.18
C ILE A 714 1.13 -13.36 -21.77
N ASN A 715 -0.17 -13.16 -21.66
CA ASN A 715 -0.91 -13.40 -20.43
C ASN A 715 -1.15 -14.91 -20.25
N ASN A 716 -0.60 -15.48 -19.18
CA ASN A 716 -0.59 -16.92 -18.89
C ASN A 716 -1.70 -17.33 -17.89
N THR A 717 -2.63 -16.43 -17.57
CA THR A 717 -3.73 -16.68 -16.61
C THR A 717 -5.10 -16.35 -17.21
N PRO A 718 -5.80 -17.34 -17.82
CA PRO A 718 -7.12 -17.15 -18.41
C PRO A 718 -8.28 -17.08 -17.39
N ALA A 719 -7.99 -17.00 -16.08
CA ALA A 719 -9.00 -17.08 -15.02
C ALA A 719 -9.02 -15.84 -14.12
N LEU A 720 -10.04 -15.00 -14.36
CA LEU A 720 -10.56 -13.90 -13.53
C LEU A 720 -9.81 -12.54 -13.59
N PRO A 721 -10.51 -11.39 -13.73
CA PRO A 721 -9.91 -10.04 -13.86
C PRO A 721 -9.12 -9.52 -12.64
N THR A 722 -9.00 -10.29 -11.56
CA THR A 722 -8.58 -9.79 -10.24
C THR A 722 -7.54 -10.66 -9.52
N ALA A 723 -7.01 -11.72 -10.15
CA ALA A 723 -5.86 -12.46 -9.62
C ALA A 723 -4.56 -11.86 -10.18
N SER A 724 -3.46 -11.92 -9.42
CA SER A 724 -2.10 -11.56 -9.85
C SER A 724 -1.86 -12.06 -11.27
N GLN A 725 -1.75 -11.15 -12.23
CA GLN A 725 -1.66 -11.49 -13.64
C GLN A 725 -0.24 -12.01 -13.90
N SER A 726 -0.12 -13.32 -14.12
CA SER A 726 1.15 -13.93 -14.47
C SER A 726 1.36 -13.79 -15.97
N PHE A 727 2.41 -13.08 -16.37
CA PHE A 727 2.80 -12.91 -17.75
C PHE A 727 4.03 -13.73 -18.07
N ARG A 728 4.15 -14.13 -19.33
CA ARG A 728 5.33 -14.75 -19.89
C ARG A 728 5.88 -13.87 -21.00
N ILE A 729 7.14 -13.49 -20.85
CA ILE A 729 7.84 -12.60 -21.78
C ILE A 729 8.87 -13.43 -22.55
N TYR A 730 8.86 -13.31 -23.86
CA TYR A 730 9.78 -13.96 -24.79
C TYR A 730 10.65 -12.89 -25.43
N GLY A 731 11.97 -13.01 -25.28
CA GLY A 731 12.93 -12.12 -25.92
C GLY A 731 13.46 -12.71 -27.22
N PHE A 732 13.38 -11.93 -28.30
CA PHE A 732 13.92 -12.26 -29.61
C PHE A 732 15.05 -11.28 -29.96
N PRO A 733 16.21 -11.77 -30.43
CA PRO A 733 17.33 -10.91 -30.77
C PRO A 733 17.04 -10.17 -32.09
N GLY A 734 17.62 -8.98 -32.21
CA GLY A 734 17.44 -8.07 -33.35
C GLY A 734 18.48 -8.15 -34.45
#